data_AF-A0A9P3C9L7-F1
#
_entry.id   AF-A0A9P3C9L7-F1
#
_cell.length_a   1.000
_cell.length_b   1.000
_cell.length_c   1.000
_cell.angle_alpha   90.00
_cell.angle_beta   90.00
_cell.angle_gamma   90.00
#
_symmetry.space_group_name_H-M   'P 1'
#
loop_
_entity.id
_entity.type
_entity.pdbx_description
1 polymer ?
#
loop_
_entity_poly.entity_id
_entity_poly.type
_entity_poly.pdbx_seq_one_letter_code
_entity_poly.pdbx_strand_id
1 'polypeptide(L)'
;MASPPAASSQMLQQLNSAREISLKDHTLYPKVIPGIIPIISQSSAPLELRRWGADFLAETFASQAVTPDEKQQMSLGVLDTLKGYLNRRELMGEDEDKSVVKSAVQCAASIYPHVFRHTVSNTADSDTWGKVAAIKSSILRRMDTAPPGVRICCIKFVAAVVQTQTPGMIADPRRPENNEISLALVPRDHPVIPPANLEAEASGLLDRLLGVLQDNSSDPLIITATLNALSNLVHRRASISSKILSAILAFIPPTPPSVSIKDKLSFKSMTRTAMSFVLNCIKRNPNGPFGPRLQQHHERLKHNLNAALSENPQLKRAAPDEPIDGLDDAKRQRLTKDATNGTSILQQQTPSYAALPAGPISLAQLWTLTTNQNAASFHVERVPRESVVQLVQALIPSIPDDKLSMAVNIMRSRLLSLNKASDNPNGPPAGAVGASDERPKNEYPSGESEQVANRLDNAPPEGPDGDVAIGPFTLPASPPLSSQEREEYSSMAVQRVFATLSDLDREARTKGKPVLSQHGLNRLATTAAIGHDRDGWIVMATRLATRASFDLEGDQAIVKAEDYDGTLIKKGHQSTLNHALRAALLAYVMENFRARIDAAIIWLNEEWYSEKLLQKQRQDDGEDVEEDDLPNYWHWTLRLLDMMMPYFDVKDGRVLIRLLSEVPAVNRAIFDRVKKIAEDPERILISTNALLYLIMFRPPVRQMAIDCAEEMYRENSDARSAAKKLLAKWRPGVVEQAGAAEA
;
A
#
# COMPACT_ATOMS: atom_id res chain seq x y z
N MET A 1 33.61 -10.82 18.71
CA MET A 1 33.18 -10.06 19.91
C MET A 1 33.01 -11.07 21.04
N ALA A 2 33.63 -10.81 22.19
CA ALA A 2 33.51 -11.65 23.36
C ALA A 2 32.03 -11.81 23.74
N SER A 3 31.60 -13.05 23.98
CA SER A 3 30.30 -13.33 24.58
C SER A 3 30.09 -12.41 25.78
N PRO A 4 28.90 -11.82 25.97
CA PRO A 4 28.61 -11.08 27.18
C PRO A 4 28.96 -11.98 28.38
N PRO A 5 29.67 -11.47 29.39
CA PRO A 5 29.99 -12.27 30.57
C PRO A 5 28.67 -12.85 31.12
N ALA A 6 28.64 -14.11 31.53
CA ALA A 6 27.41 -14.80 31.98
C ALA A 6 26.60 -14.01 33.04
N ALA A 7 27.24 -13.07 33.74
CA ALA A 7 26.60 -12.11 34.63
C ALA A 7 25.64 -11.11 33.92
N SER A 8 25.95 -10.62 32.72
CA SER A 8 25.10 -9.64 32.03
C SER A 8 23.84 -10.26 31.43
N SER A 9 23.89 -11.52 31.00
CA SER A 9 22.70 -12.24 30.52
C SER A 9 21.70 -12.54 31.65
N GLN A 10 22.19 -12.95 32.82
CA GLN A 10 21.35 -13.13 34.02
C GLN A 10 20.73 -11.81 34.48
N MET A 11 21.50 -10.72 34.46
CA MET A 11 20.99 -9.40 34.81
C MET A 11 19.90 -8.92 33.84
N LEU A 12 20.04 -9.17 32.54
CA LEU A 12 18.99 -8.88 31.55
C LEU A 12 17.70 -9.68 31.78
N GLN A 13 17.80 -10.95 32.19
CA GLN A 13 16.62 -11.75 32.55
C GLN A 13 15.87 -11.16 33.75
N GLN A 14 16.61 -10.73 34.78
CA GLN A 14 16.02 -10.06 35.96
C GLN A 14 15.34 -8.75 35.56
N LEU A 15 15.98 -7.94 34.72
CA LEU A 15 15.41 -6.70 34.21
C LEU A 15 14.14 -6.94 33.37
N ASN A 16 14.12 -7.96 32.52
CA ASN A 16 12.92 -8.36 31.77
C ASN A 16 11.77 -8.75 32.70
N SER A 17 12.05 -9.52 33.76
CA SER A 17 11.02 -9.86 34.75
C SER A 17 10.45 -8.63 35.46
N ALA A 18 11.30 -7.65 35.80
CA ALA A 18 10.87 -6.39 36.41
C ALA A 18 9.99 -5.55 35.45
N ARG A 19 10.33 -5.56 34.16
CA ARG A 19 9.52 -4.91 33.10
C ARG A 19 8.16 -5.59 32.96
N GLU A 20 8.09 -6.92 32.93
CA GLU A 20 6.81 -7.65 32.86
C GLU A 20 5.90 -7.36 34.06
N ILE A 21 6.47 -7.29 35.26
CA ILE A 21 5.73 -6.94 36.49
C ILE A 21 5.18 -5.51 36.38
N SER A 22 6.00 -4.56 35.91
CA SER A 22 5.59 -3.15 35.76
C SER A 22 4.55 -2.96 34.65
N LEU A 23 4.55 -3.82 33.62
CA LEU A 23 3.52 -3.82 32.57
C LEU A 23 2.18 -4.36 33.07
N LYS A 24 2.19 -5.34 33.99
CA LYS A 24 0.97 -5.86 34.62
C LYS A 24 0.38 -4.87 35.63
N ASP A 25 1.24 -4.23 36.42
CA ASP A 25 0.83 -3.23 37.42
C ASP A 25 1.63 -1.92 37.23
N HIS A 26 0.98 -0.95 36.58
CA HIS A 26 1.51 0.37 36.29
C HIS A 26 1.84 1.21 37.53
N THR A 27 1.28 0.90 38.71
CA THR A 27 1.57 1.63 39.95
C THR A 27 2.98 1.35 40.48
N LEU A 28 3.66 0.34 39.93
CA LEU A 28 4.99 -0.08 40.35
C LEU A 28 6.12 0.71 39.68
N TYR A 29 5.87 1.40 38.57
CA TYR A 29 6.91 2.17 37.85
C TYR A 29 7.69 3.15 38.75
N PRO A 30 7.05 3.95 39.64
CA PRO A 30 7.75 4.86 40.55
C PRO A 30 8.71 4.16 41.52
N LYS A 31 8.46 2.88 41.84
CA LYS A 31 9.34 2.09 42.72
C LYS A 31 10.44 1.37 41.94
N VAL A 32 10.12 0.92 40.73
CA VAL A 32 11.03 0.11 39.89
C VAL A 32 12.09 0.97 39.23
N ILE A 33 11.75 2.17 38.72
CA ILE A 33 12.70 3.04 38.01
C ILE A 33 13.92 3.41 38.86
N PRO A 34 13.79 3.87 40.12
CA PRO A 34 14.94 4.20 40.96
C PRO A 34 15.88 3.01 41.19
N GLY A 35 15.37 1.77 41.21
CA GLY A 35 16.20 0.56 41.34
C GLY A 35 16.94 0.19 40.05
N ILE A 36 16.39 0.51 38.89
CA ILE A 36 16.98 0.21 37.58
C ILE A 36 18.04 1.25 37.19
N ILE A 37 17.83 2.54 37.53
CA ILE A 37 18.73 3.63 37.12
C ILE A 37 20.20 3.35 37.44
N PRO A 38 20.58 2.93 38.67
CA PRO A 38 21.98 2.65 39.02
C PRO A 38 22.59 1.49 38.23
N ILE A 39 21.79 0.63 37.61
CA ILE A 39 22.27 -0.50 36.81
C ILE A 39 22.55 -0.03 35.38
N ILE A 40 21.62 0.73 34.80
CA ILE A 40 21.69 1.15 33.38
C ILE A 40 22.58 2.39 33.17
N SER A 41 22.75 3.22 34.20
CA SER A 41 23.53 4.47 34.15
C SER A 41 25.04 4.28 34.37
N GLN A 42 25.49 3.07 34.72
CA GLN A 42 26.91 2.78 34.96
C GLN A 42 27.73 3.10 33.71
N SER A 43 28.87 3.78 33.92
CA SER A 43 29.78 4.15 32.82
C SER A 43 30.26 2.93 32.04
N SER A 44 30.58 1.86 32.76
CA SER A 44 30.99 0.55 32.22
C SER A 44 29.84 -0.35 31.79
N ALA A 45 28.59 0.14 31.80
CA ALA A 45 27.43 -0.69 31.46
C ALA A 45 27.56 -1.29 30.05
N PRO A 46 27.46 -2.63 29.92
CA PRO A 46 27.40 -3.31 28.64
C PRO A 46 26.37 -2.68 27.70
N LEU A 47 26.66 -2.70 26.40
CA LEU A 47 25.79 -2.09 25.38
C LEU A 47 24.35 -2.63 25.43
N GLU A 48 24.17 -3.93 25.71
CA GLU A 48 22.86 -4.57 25.81
C GLU A 48 22.01 -4.00 26.95
N LEU A 49 22.61 -3.77 28.13
CA LEU A 49 21.94 -3.17 29.27
C LEU A 49 21.53 -1.72 29.00
N ARG A 50 22.35 -0.99 28.25
CA ARG A 50 22.02 0.38 27.81
C ARG A 50 20.88 0.43 26.81
N ARG A 51 20.88 -0.47 25.82
CA ARG A 51 19.77 -0.60 24.85
C ARG A 51 18.47 -0.92 25.58
N TRP A 52 18.51 -1.93 26.44
CA TRP A 52 17.38 -2.31 27.27
C TRP A 52 16.88 -1.15 28.14
N GLY A 53 17.79 -0.48 28.85
CA GLY A 53 17.45 0.64 29.73
C GLY A 53 16.85 1.84 28.97
N ALA A 54 17.42 2.19 27.82
CA ALA A 54 16.91 3.28 27.00
C ALA A 54 15.50 2.97 26.44
N ASP A 55 15.27 1.73 25.99
CA ASP A 55 13.96 1.26 25.50
C ASP A 55 12.92 1.23 26.62
N PHE A 56 13.28 0.68 27.78
CA PHE A 56 12.40 0.64 28.95
C PHE A 56 11.98 2.04 29.38
N LEU A 57 12.92 2.97 29.51
CA LEU A 57 12.60 4.36 29.86
C LEU A 57 11.71 5.04 28.80
N ALA A 58 11.98 4.83 27.52
CA ALA A 58 11.15 5.38 26.45
C ALA A 58 9.70 4.86 26.51
N GLU A 59 9.53 3.56 26.76
CA GLU A 59 8.23 2.91 26.93
C GLU A 59 7.49 3.40 28.17
N THR A 60 8.15 3.47 29.33
CA THR A 60 7.52 3.90 30.59
C THR A 60 6.92 5.30 30.47
N PHE A 61 7.67 6.26 29.93
CA PHE A 61 7.16 7.63 29.80
C PHE A 61 6.16 7.80 28.64
N ALA A 62 6.18 6.91 27.64
CA ALA A 62 5.17 6.89 26.58
C ALA A 62 3.84 6.23 27.02
N SER A 63 3.85 5.40 28.06
CA SER A 63 2.66 4.69 28.56
C SER A 63 1.56 5.67 28.99
N GLN A 64 0.31 5.42 28.57
CA GLN A 64 -0.86 6.20 29.01
C GLN A 64 -1.39 5.76 30.39
N ALA A 65 -0.94 4.60 30.89
CA ALA A 65 -1.36 4.08 32.17
C ALA A 65 -0.72 4.82 33.36
N VAL A 66 0.51 5.33 33.19
CA VAL A 66 1.21 6.09 34.23
C VAL A 66 0.64 7.50 34.30
N THR A 67 0.30 7.96 35.51
CA THR A 67 -0.32 9.27 35.70
C THR A 67 0.66 10.41 35.40
N PRO A 68 0.18 11.61 35.02
CA PRO A 68 1.04 12.76 34.74
C PRO A 68 1.94 13.18 35.92
N ASP A 69 1.43 13.03 37.15
CA ASP A 69 2.15 13.38 38.38
C ASP A 69 3.28 12.38 38.67
N GLU A 70 3.02 11.08 38.53
CA GLU A 70 4.06 10.05 38.63
C GLU A 70 5.15 10.25 37.57
N LYS A 71 4.76 10.57 36.32
CA LYS A 71 5.73 10.92 35.27
C LYS A 71 6.56 12.13 35.63
N GLN A 72 5.96 13.17 36.21
CA GLN A 72 6.70 14.34 36.67
C GLN A 72 7.73 13.96 37.73
N GLN A 73 7.34 13.19 38.75
CA GLN A 73 8.27 12.75 39.80
C GLN A 73 9.42 11.90 39.25
N MET A 74 9.11 10.89 38.42
CA MET A 74 10.12 9.99 37.87
C MET A 74 11.05 10.67 36.86
N SER A 75 10.55 11.68 36.12
CA SER A 75 11.33 12.35 35.08
C SER A 75 12.62 12.97 35.61
N LEU A 76 12.61 13.50 36.84
CA LEU A 76 13.76 14.17 37.46
C LEU A 76 14.94 13.21 37.66
N GLY A 77 14.68 11.97 38.09
CA GLY A 77 15.72 10.97 38.34
C GLY A 77 16.39 10.44 37.07
N VAL A 78 15.71 10.55 35.93
CA VAL A 78 16.15 9.95 34.65
C VAL A 78 17.01 10.91 33.81
N LEU A 79 16.99 12.21 34.11
CA LEU A 79 17.70 13.24 33.33
C LEU A 79 19.20 12.97 33.17
N ASP A 80 19.88 12.61 34.26
CA ASP A 80 21.33 12.36 34.22
C ASP A 80 21.66 11.12 33.39
N THR A 81 20.81 10.11 33.41
CA THR A 81 20.95 8.90 32.57
C THR A 81 20.79 9.25 31.09
N LEU A 82 19.78 10.04 30.72
CA LEU A 82 19.56 10.47 29.34
C LEU A 82 20.69 11.38 28.84
N LYS A 83 21.17 12.29 29.67
CA LYS A 83 22.34 13.13 29.35
C LYS A 83 23.58 12.26 29.12
N GLY A 84 23.81 11.25 29.95
CA GLY A 84 24.89 10.28 29.79
C GLY A 84 24.80 9.47 28.48
N TYR A 85 23.60 9.07 28.07
CA TYR A 85 23.39 8.37 26.80
C TYR A 85 23.60 9.26 25.57
N LEU A 86 23.11 10.50 25.62
CA LEU A 86 23.15 11.43 24.47
C LEU A 86 24.49 12.15 24.31
N ASN A 87 25.34 12.19 25.33
CA ASN A 87 26.66 12.82 25.28
C ASN A 87 27.78 11.82 25.55
N ARG A 88 27.55 10.52 25.28
CA ARG A 88 28.54 9.48 25.60
C ARG A 88 29.86 9.72 24.87
N ARG A 89 29.81 10.19 23.62
CA ARG A 89 31.01 10.50 22.86
C ARG A 89 31.83 11.62 23.49
N GLU A 90 31.16 12.66 23.98
CA GLU A 90 31.80 13.81 24.62
C GLU A 90 32.34 13.48 26.02
N LEU A 91 31.61 12.65 26.78
CA LEU A 91 31.94 12.32 28.18
C LEU A 91 32.95 11.17 28.32
N MET A 92 32.89 10.17 27.42
CA MET A 92 33.65 8.92 27.55
C MET A 92 34.59 8.65 26.37
N GLY A 93 34.52 9.43 25.29
CA GLY A 93 35.29 9.17 24.07
C GLY A 93 34.83 7.92 23.28
N GLU A 94 33.71 7.30 23.67
CA GLU A 94 33.18 6.10 23.04
C GLU A 94 32.13 6.41 21.96
N ASP A 95 32.00 5.51 20.98
CA ASP A 95 30.97 5.63 19.96
C ASP A 95 29.56 5.47 20.53
N GLU A 96 28.65 6.26 19.98
CA GLU A 96 27.25 6.28 20.37
C GLU A 96 26.44 5.28 19.54
N ASP A 97 25.73 4.41 20.25
CA ASP A 97 24.83 3.47 19.60
C ASP A 97 23.53 4.14 19.13
N LYS A 98 23.17 3.89 17.87
CA LYS A 98 22.02 4.51 17.21
C LYS A 98 20.69 4.14 17.87
N SER A 99 20.54 2.91 18.37
CA SER A 99 19.31 2.50 19.06
C SER A 99 19.17 3.16 20.42
N VAL A 100 20.24 3.21 21.22
CA VAL A 100 20.25 3.93 22.51
C VAL A 100 19.91 5.40 22.32
N VAL A 101 20.55 6.08 21.35
CA VAL A 101 20.26 7.50 21.06
C VAL A 101 18.80 7.67 20.66
N LYS A 102 18.28 6.84 19.76
CA LYS A 102 16.87 6.91 19.32
C LYS A 102 15.91 6.84 20.51
N SER A 103 16.05 5.83 21.36
CA SER A 103 15.16 5.62 22.50
C SER A 103 15.34 6.69 23.57
N ALA A 104 16.57 7.17 23.79
CA ALA A 104 16.83 8.31 24.66
C ALA A 104 16.15 9.60 24.16
N VAL A 105 16.16 9.88 22.85
CA VAL A 105 15.44 11.04 22.28
C VAL A 105 13.92 10.87 22.41
N GLN A 106 13.38 9.66 22.21
CA GLN A 106 11.95 9.40 22.42
C GLN A 106 11.54 9.61 23.88
N CYS A 107 12.35 9.12 24.82
CA CYS A 107 12.16 9.36 26.24
C CYS A 107 12.21 10.86 26.56
N ALA A 108 13.24 11.57 26.06
CA ALA A 108 13.38 13.02 26.21
C ALA A 108 12.14 13.79 25.72
N ALA A 109 11.53 13.36 24.60
CA ALA A 109 10.32 13.99 24.06
C ALA A 109 9.11 13.83 24.97
N SER A 110 8.98 12.67 25.62
CA SER A 110 7.89 12.38 26.55
C SER A 110 8.06 13.10 27.89
N ILE A 111 9.29 13.25 28.39
CA ILE A 111 9.54 13.88 29.70
C ILE A 111 9.58 15.41 29.65
N TYR A 112 9.89 16.00 28.50
CA TYR A 112 10.10 17.45 28.37
C TYR A 112 8.93 18.28 28.95
N PRO A 113 7.64 18.00 28.64
CA PRO A 113 6.53 18.73 29.23
C PRO A 113 6.47 18.59 30.76
N HIS A 114 6.77 17.42 31.31
CA HIS A 114 6.69 17.18 32.74
C HIS A 114 7.78 17.92 33.52
N VAL A 115 9.02 17.93 33.00
CA VAL A 115 10.12 18.69 33.61
C VAL A 115 9.88 20.21 33.48
N PHE A 116 9.29 20.64 32.36
CA PHE A 116 8.84 22.01 32.18
C PHE A 116 7.83 22.41 33.26
N ARG A 117 6.78 21.60 33.50
CA ARG A 117 5.78 21.85 34.56
C ARG A 117 6.42 21.92 35.94
N HIS A 118 7.36 21.01 36.26
CA HIS A 118 8.11 21.06 37.53
C HIS A 118 8.87 22.38 37.68
N THR A 119 9.55 22.83 36.63
CA THR A 119 10.33 24.08 36.63
C THR A 119 9.44 25.30 36.85
N VAL A 120 8.23 25.32 36.27
CA VAL A 120 7.24 26.38 36.48
C VAL A 120 6.82 26.49 37.94
N SER A 121 6.63 25.35 38.62
CA SER A 121 6.21 25.32 40.02
C SER A 121 7.37 25.54 41.01
N ASN A 122 8.59 25.18 40.64
CA ASN A 122 9.75 25.19 41.54
C ASN A 122 10.85 26.12 41.01
N THR A 123 10.71 27.42 41.32
CA THR A 123 11.59 28.49 40.80
C THR A 123 13.02 28.46 41.34
N ALA A 124 13.28 27.71 42.41
CA ALA A 124 14.61 27.60 43.03
C ALA A 124 15.51 26.56 42.32
N ASP A 125 14.94 25.61 41.61
CA ASP A 125 15.66 24.51 40.98
C ASP A 125 16.12 24.88 39.56
N SER A 126 17.23 25.61 39.47
CA SER A 126 17.86 25.94 38.18
C SER A 126 18.65 24.78 37.57
N ASP A 127 19.07 23.78 38.35
CA ASP A 127 19.93 22.68 37.88
C ASP A 127 19.16 21.74 36.95
N THR A 128 17.94 21.36 37.35
CA THR A 128 17.06 20.50 36.55
C THR A 128 16.81 21.09 35.15
N TRP A 129 16.52 22.39 35.05
CA TRP A 129 16.34 23.04 33.75
C TRP A 129 17.63 23.09 32.93
N GLY A 130 18.78 23.31 33.58
CA GLY A 130 20.09 23.25 32.95
C GLY A 130 20.38 21.87 32.32
N LYS A 131 20.01 20.78 33.00
CA LYS A 131 20.11 19.40 32.46
C LYS A 131 19.26 19.22 31.21
N VAL A 132 18.00 19.67 31.23
CA VAL A 132 17.11 19.61 30.05
C VAL A 132 17.63 20.46 28.89
N ALA A 133 18.17 21.65 29.16
CA ALA A 133 18.76 22.50 28.14
C ALA A 133 19.97 21.83 27.45
N ALA A 134 20.80 21.11 28.22
CA ALA A 134 21.92 20.33 27.68
C ALA A 134 21.44 19.15 26.81
N ILE A 135 20.43 18.40 27.27
CA ILE A 135 19.80 17.31 26.50
C ILE A 135 19.23 17.86 25.18
N LYS A 136 18.45 18.93 25.26
CA LYS A 136 17.86 19.61 24.09
C LYS A 136 18.95 20.02 23.09
N SER A 137 20.02 20.65 23.56
CA SER A 137 21.14 21.07 22.70
C SER A 137 21.79 19.89 21.99
N SER A 138 22.01 18.76 22.68
CA SER A 138 22.56 17.53 22.08
C SER A 138 21.63 16.96 20.99
N ILE A 139 20.32 16.91 21.24
CA ILE A 139 19.32 16.42 20.27
C ILE A 139 19.27 17.33 19.04
N LEU A 140 19.32 18.65 19.23
CA LEU A 140 19.28 19.63 18.14
C LEU A 140 20.53 19.58 17.26
N ARG A 141 21.71 19.23 17.78
CA ARG A 141 22.92 19.02 16.96
C ARG A 141 22.81 17.83 16.01
N ARG A 142 21.96 16.85 16.35
CA ARG A 142 21.80 15.58 15.61
C ARG A 142 20.71 15.63 14.53
N MET A 143 19.82 16.61 14.58
CA MET A 143 18.61 16.65 13.74
C MET A 143 18.90 16.69 12.24
N ASP A 144 20.02 17.29 11.81
CA ASP A 144 20.36 17.43 10.39
C ASP A 144 21.37 16.37 9.91
N THR A 145 22.27 15.92 10.78
CA THR A 145 23.44 15.09 10.44
C THR A 145 23.29 13.61 10.77
N ALA A 146 22.35 13.25 11.67
CA ALA A 146 22.21 11.87 12.12
C ALA A 146 21.52 10.97 11.06
N PRO A 147 21.56 9.63 11.21
CA PRO A 147 20.81 8.72 10.34
C PRO A 147 19.29 8.97 10.42
N PRO A 148 18.50 8.63 9.38
CA PRO A 148 17.06 8.93 9.32
C PRO A 148 16.27 8.50 10.55
N GLY A 149 16.56 7.32 11.12
CA GLY A 149 15.88 6.83 12.32
C GLY A 149 16.03 7.74 13.56
N VAL A 150 17.20 8.33 13.76
CA VAL A 150 17.46 9.28 14.85
C VAL A 150 16.83 10.64 14.53
N ARG A 151 16.94 11.11 13.28
CA ARG A 151 16.37 12.38 12.82
C ARG A 151 14.84 12.42 13.00
N ILE A 152 14.14 11.32 12.72
CA ILE A 152 12.68 11.20 12.96
C ILE A 152 12.35 11.42 14.44
N CYS A 153 13.12 10.82 15.35
CA CYS A 153 12.94 11.03 16.79
C CYS A 153 13.26 12.47 17.20
N CYS A 154 14.30 13.10 16.63
CA CYS A 154 14.60 14.51 16.83
C CYS A 154 13.44 15.41 16.38
N ILE A 155 12.85 15.15 15.21
CA ILE A 155 11.67 15.88 14.70
C ILE A 155 10.51 15.79 15.69
N LYS A 156 10.25 14.60 16.24
CA LYS A 156 9.19 14.40 17.23
C LYS A 156 9.49 15.13 18.54
N PHE A 157 10.74 15.11 19.00
CA PHE A 157 11.20 15.87 20.16
C PHE A 157 11.00 17.38 19.95
N VAL A 158 11.46 17.92 18.82
CA VAL A 158 11.28 19.34 18.49
C VAL A 158 9.81 19.72 18.44
N ALA A 159 8.95 18.89 17.88
CA ALA A 159 7.51 19.13 17.90
C ALA A 159 6.92 19.14 19.31
N ALA A 160 7.38 18.27 20.22
CA ALA A 160 6.98 18.30 21.62
C ALA A 160 7.45 19.59 22.31
N VAL A 161 8.70 20.02 22.06
CA VAL A 161 9.25 21.28 22.58
C VAL A 161 8.45 22.48 22.09
N VAL A 162 8.19 22.59 20.78
CA VAL A 162 7.38 23.66 20.18
C VAL A 162 5.97 23.66 20.76
N GLN A 163 5.35 22.49 20.94
CA GLN A 163 4.03 22.39 21.56
C GLN A 163 4.06 22.92 22.99
N THR A 164 5.02 22.52 23.82
CA THR A 164 5.11 22.97 25.22
C THR A 164 5.48 24.45 25.35
N GLN A 165 6.38 24.97 24.50
CA GLN A 165 6.86 26.35 24.55
C GLN A 165 5.97 27.35 23.79
N THR A 166 4.85 26.93 23.22
CA THR A 166 3.86 27.83 22.65
C THR A 166 2.64 27.95 23.56
N PRO A 167 1.98 29.13 23.65
CA PRO A 167 0.78 29.28 24.45
C PRO A 167 -0.33 28.31 23.99
N GLY A 168 -0.81 27.49 24.92
CA GLY A 168 -1.94 26.59 24.73
C GLY A 168 -3.28 27.24 25.14
N MET A 169 -4.38 26.55 24.85
CA MET A 169 -5.69 26.95 25.35
C MET A 169 -5.81 26.62 26.85
N ILE A 170 -6.16 27.60 27.67
CA ILE A 170 -6.51 27.39 29.07
C ILE A 170 -8.01 27.11 29.12
N ALA A 171 -8.40 25.88 29.51
CA ALA A 171 -9.80 25.48 29.56
C ALA A 171 -10.50 26.05 30.81
N ASP A 172 -9.88 25.90 31.98
CA ASP A 172 -10.36 26.48 33.24
C ASP A 172 -9.18 27.04 34.06
N PRO A 173 -9.07 28.37 34.22
CA PRO A 173 -8.02 29.00 35.02
C PRO A 173 -8.03 28.58 36.51
N ARG A 174 -9.16 28.06 37.02
CA ARG A 174 -9.30 27.65 38.43
C ARG A 174 -8.79 26.24 38.71
N ARG A 175 -8.57 25.43 37.66
CA ARG A 175 -8.14 24.03 37.74
C ARG A 175 -6.87 23.81 36.90
N PRO A 176 -5.72 24.34 37.32
CA PRO A 176 -4.46 24.24 36.58
C PRO A 176 -3.96 22.80 36.40
N GLU A 177 -4.42 21.85 37.21
CA GLU A 177 -4.16 20.41 37.06
C GLU A 177 -4.72 19.82 35.77
N ASN A 178 -5.87 20.32 35.30
CA ASN A 178 -6.54 19.81 34.09
C ASN A 178 -6.09 20.52 32.80
N ASN A 179 -5.34 21.62 32.92
CA ASN A 179 -4.88 22.38 31.78
C ASN A 179 -3.68 21.69 31.10
N GLU A 180 -3.62 21.82 29.78
CA GLU A 180 -2.48 21.32 28.99
C GLU A 180 -1.18 22.03 29.41
N ILE A 181 -0.12 21.25 29.60
CA ILE A 181 1.21 21.81 29.90
C ILE A 181 1.70 22.62 28.70
N SER A 182 1.74 23.94 28.87
CA SER A 182 2.12 24.89 27.84
C SER A 182 2.71 26.16 28.43
N LEU A 183 3.25 27.02 27.58
CA LEU A 183 3.81 28.31 27.97
C LEU A 183 2.80 29.21 28.72
N ALA A 184 1.50 29.01 28.48
CA ALA A 184 0.43 29.76 29.14
C ALA A 184 0.41 29.57 30.67
N LEU A 185 1.07 28.55 31.20
CA LEU A 185 1.21 28.30 32.64
C LEU A 185 2.37 29.09 33.28
N VAL A 186 3.28 29.69 32.50
CA VAL A 186 4.49 30.33 33.02
C VAL A 186 4.21 31.78 33.41
N PRO A 187 4.53 32.20 34.65
CA PRO A 187 4.52 33.62 35.03
C PRO A 187 5.49 34.45 34.18
N ARG A 188 5.15 35.72 33.93
CA ARG A 188 5.97 36.62 33.09
C ARG A 188 7.38 36.85 33.67
N ASP A 189 7.50 36.93 34.98
CA ASP A 189 8.74 37.24 35.70
C ASP A 189 9.46 35.99 36.24
N HIS A 190 9.32 34.85 35.56
CA HIS A 190 9.92 33.60 36.01
C HIS A 190 11.47 33.65 35.92
N PRO A 191 12.22 33.37 37.00
CA PRO A 191 13.67 33.58 37.04
C PRO A 191 14.49 32.62 36.16
N VAL A 192 14.07 31.35 36.07
CA VAL A 192 14.81 30.30 35.31
C VAL A 192 14.37 30.18 33.84
N ILE A 193 13.07 30.34 33.55
CA ILE A 193 12.48 30.14 32.22
C ILE A 193 11.71 31.38 31.74
N PRO A 194 12.41 32.40 31.20
CA PRO A 194 11.76 33.62 30.71
C PRO A 194 10.86 33.30 29.51
N PRO A 195 9.55 33.62 29.55
CA PRO A 195 8.62 33.24 28.48
C PRO A 195 9.04 33.76 27.09
N ALA A 196 9.54 35.00 27.01
CA ALA A 196 9.99 35.61 25.75
C ALA A 196 11.11 34.80 25.06
N ASN A 197 12.05 34.27 25.85
CA ASN A 197 13.15 33.46 25.31
C ASN A 197 12.62 32.12 24.78
N LEU A 198 11.66 31.52 25.48
CA LEU A 198 11.04 30.27 25.08
C LEU A 198 10.16 30.42 23.82
N GLU A 199 9.44 31.54 23.67
CA GLU A 199 8.66 31.83 22.45
C GLU A 199 9.57 32.03 21.23
N ALA A 200 10.68 32.75 21.41
CA ALA A 200 11.67 32.95 20.37
C ALA A 200 12.31 31.62 19.95
N GLU A 201 12.67 30.78 20.93
CA GLU A 201 13.19 29.44 20.69
C GLU A 201 12.18 28.55 19.95
N ALA A 202 10.92 28.50 20.41
CA ALA A 202 9.86 27.72 19.78
C ALA A 202 9.61 28.17 18.33
N SER A 203 9.68 29.48 18.08
CA SER A 203 9.52 30.04 16.73
C SER A 203 10.65 29.60 15.81
N GLY A 204 11.91 29.66 16.26
CA GLY A 204 13.06 29.19 15.47
C GLY A 204 13.06 27.68 15.24
N LEU A 205 12.63 26.90 16.23
CA LEU A 205 12.47 25.45 16.10
C LEU A 205 11.35 25.07 15.13
N LEU A 206 10.25 25.82 15.12
CA LEU A 206 9.21 25.66 14.12
C LEU A 206 9.73 25.98 12.72
N ASP A 207 10.50 27.04 12.55
CA ASP A 207 11.12 27.38 11.26
C ASP A 207 12.05 26.27 10.77
N ARG A 208 12.84 25.67 11.66
CA ARG A 208 13.67 24.51 11.32
C ARG A 208 12.86 23.29 10.88
N LEU A 209 11.71 23.03 11.51
CA LEU A 209 10.79 21.97 11.06
C LEU A 209 10.18 22.28 9.69
N LEU A 210 9.79 23.53 9.44
CA LEU A 210 9.22 23.95 8.16
C LEU A 210 10.26 23.95 7.03
N GLY A 211 11.53 24.25 7.33
CA GLY A 211 12.65 24.19 6.39
C GLY A 211 12.77 22.83 5.70
N VAL A 212 12.48 21.74 6.40
CA VAL A 212 12.46 20.37 5.82
C VAL A 212 11.51 20.25 4.61
N LEU A 213 10.41 21.01 4.58
CA LEU A 213 9.47 21.03 3.45
C LEU A 213 9.92 21.99 2.34
N GLN A 214 10.79 22.95 2.63
CA GLN A 214 11.26 23.99 1.70
C GLN A 214 12.57 23.59 1.00
N ASP A 215 13.44 22.83 1.66
CA ASP A 215 14.79 22.50 1.22
C ASP A 215 14.86 21.48 0.06
N ASN A 216 13.74 21.18 -0.61
CA ASN A 216 13.63 20.16 -1.68
C ASN A 216 14.24 18.80 -1.30
N SER A 217 14.21 18.44 -0.02
CA SER A 217 14.67 17.13 0.45
C SER A 217 13.93 16.01 -0.30
N SER A 218 14.66 15.03 -0.83
CA SER A 218 14.07 13.87 -1.49
C SER A 218 13.83 12.70 -0.53
N ASP A 219 14.10 12.86 0.77
CA ASP A 219 13.95 11.79 1.76
C ASP A 219 12.48 11.67 2.23
N PRO A 220 11.75 10.63 1.79
CA PRO A 220 10.34 10.47 2.13
C PRO A 220 10.13 10.22 3.63
N LEU A 221 11.10 9.62 4.33
CA LEU A 221 10.96 9.30 5.76
C LEU A 221 10.95 10.57 6.60
N ILE A 222 11.83 11.51 6.27
CA ILE A 222 11.98 12.78 6.99
C ILE A 222 10.78 13.69 6.70
N ILE A 223 10.36 13.80 5.44
CA ILE A 223 9.19 14.60 5.05
C ILE A 223 7.92 14.06 5.72
N THR A 224 7.67 12.76 5.66
CA THR A 224 6.48 12.17 6.27
C THR A 224 6.47 12.32 7.79
N ALA A 225 7.63 12.18 8.46
CA ALA A 225 7.77 12.45 9.88
C ALA A 225 7.45 13.91 10.23
N THR A 226 7.97 14.87 9.46
CA THR A 226 7.69 16.30 9.65
C THR A 226 6.20 16.62 9.44
N LEU A 227 5.56 16.11 8.37
CA LEU A 227 4.14 16.31 8.13
C LEU A 227 3.28 15.78 9.29
N ASN A 228 3.59 14.58 9.80
CA ASN A 228 2.89 13.99 10.95
C ASN A 228 3.09 14.79 12.25
N ALA A 229 4.30 15.33 12.45
CA ALA A 229 4.61 16.18 13.60
C ALA A 229 3.85 17.51 13.54
N LEU A 230 3.89 18.18 12.39
CA LEU A 230 3.17 19.44 12.12
C LEU A 230 1.65 19.28 12.24
N SER A 231 1.10 18.11 11.89
CA SER A 231 -0.34 17.88 11.95
C SER A 231 -0.86 18.02 13.38
N ASN A 232 -0.10 17.53 14.36
CA ASN A 232 -0.47 17.69 15.77
C ASN A 232 -0.40 19.15 16.22
N LEU A 233 0.62 19.89 15.77
CA LEU A 233 0.82 21.30 16.12
C LEU A 233 -0.27 22.21 15.56
N VAL A 234 -0.64 22.05 14.29
CA VAL A 234 -1.71 22.84 13.63
C VAL A 234 -3.02 22.80 14.40
N HIS A 235 -3.34 21.64 14.97
CA HIS A 235 -4.59 21.43 15.69
C HIS A 235 -4.53 21.90 17.15
N ARG A 236 -3.37 21.79 17.79
CA ARG A 236 -3.21 22.10 19.22
C ARG A 236 -2.80 23.55 19.49
N ARG A 237 -2.27 24.26 18.50
CA ARG A 237 -1.69 25.60 18.67
C ARG A 237 -2.19 26.55 17.59
N ALA A 238 -3.21 27.34 17.95
CA ALA A 238 -3.82 28.31 17.03
C ALA A 238 -2.85 29.41 16.57
N SER A 239 -1.96 29.88 17.47
CA SER A 239 -1.02 30.98 17.20
C SER A 239 -0.03 30.69 16.05
N ILE A 240 0.39 29.44 15.91
CA ILE A 240 1.34 29.00 14.87
C ILE A 240 0.66 28.30 13.69
N SER A 241 -0.65 28.05 13.77
CA SER A 241 -1.42 27.28 12.79
C SER A 241 -1.36 27.92 11.39
N SER A 242 -1.53 29.24 11.30
CA SER A 242 -1.49 29.99 10.03
C SER A 242 -0.15 29.86 9.30
N LYS A 243 0.96 29.88 10.05
CA LYS A 243 2.33 29.73 9.51
C LYS A 243 2.54 28.33 8.94
N ILE A 244 2.10 27.29 9.66
CA ILE A 244 2.21 25.91 9.20
C ILE A 244 1.32 25.67 7.97
N LEU A 245 0.07 26.14 7.98
CA LEU A 245 -0.84 26.00 6.84
C LEU A 245 -0.27 26.68 5.58
N SER A 246 0.37 27.83 5.73
CA SER A 246 1.02 28.54 4.62
C SER A 246 2.18 27.75 4.03
N ALA A 247 3.02 27.15 4.89
CA ALA A 247 4.11 26.28 4.44
C ALA A 247 3.61 25.02 3.72
N ILE A 248 2.51 24.42 4.21
CA ILE A 248 1.89 23.25 3.57
C ILE A 248 1.29 23.59 2.22
N LEU A 249 0.65 24.75 2.07
CA LEU A 249 0.12 25.20 0.79
C LEU A 249 1.21 25.46 -0.25
N ALA A 250 2.42 25.84 0.19
CA ALA A 250 3.60 26.02 -0.65
C ALA A 250 4.30 24.69 -0.97
N PHE A 251 4.17 23.68 -0.12
CA PHE A 251 4.82 22.38 -0.30
C PHE A 251 4.21 21.59 -1.45
N ILE A 252 5.04 21.19 -2.40
CA ILE A 252 4.68 20.26 -3.47
C ILE A 252 5.75 19.17 -3.47
N PRO A 253 5.39 17.89 -3.28
CA PRO A 253 6.36 16.80 -3.35
C PRO A 253 7.13 16.83 -4.68
N PRO A 254 8.47 16.65 -4.67
CA PRO A 254 9.26 16.72 -5.88
C PRO A 254 8.86 15.58 -6.82
N THR A 255 8.54 15.92 -8.07
CA THR A 255 8.19 14.92 -9.09
C THR A 255 9.38 13.99 -9.34
N PRO A 256 9.17 12.66 -9.44
CA PRO A 256 10.26 11.71 -9.56
C PRO A 256 11.01 11.92 -10.90
N PRO A 257 12.36 12.07 -10.89
CA PRO A 257 13.16 12.29 -12.10
C PRO A 257 13.36 11.01 -12.92
N SER A 258 13.15 9.83 -12.31
CA SER A 258 13.39 8.51 -12.90
C SER A 258 12.14 7.63 -12.87
N VAL A 259 12.10 6.61 -13.74
CA VAL A 259 11.02 5.60 -13.77
C VAL A 259 11.15 4.57 -12.63
N SER A 260 12.15 4.71 -11.75
CA SER A 260 12.40 3.75 -10.66
C SER A 260 11.18 3.59 -9.77
N ILE A 261 10.86 2.32 -9.46
CA ILE A 261 9.76 1.97 -8.54
C ILE A 261 9.95 2.66 -7.19
N LYS A 262 11.19 2.78 -6.71
CA LYS A 262 11.51 3.43 -5.43
C LYS A 262 11.15 4.92 -5.44
N ASP A 263 11.43 5.63 -6.54
CA ASP A 263 11.16 7.07 -6.65
C ASP A 263 9.66 7.33 -6.79
N LYS A 264 8.97 6.53 -7.62
CA LYS A 264 7.51 6.54 -7.74
C LYS A 264 6.83 6.26 -6.40
N LEU A 265 7.34 5.29 -5.63
CA LEU A 265 6.83 4.95 -4.31
C LEU A 265 7.08 6.07 -3.29
N SER A 266 8.27 6.67 -3.31
CA SER A 266 8.64 7.79 -2.43
C SER A 266 7.73 8.99 -2.68
N PHE A 267 7.55 9.37 -3.95
CA PHE A 267 6.62 10.41 -4.36
C PHE A 267 5.18 10.11 -3.94
N LYS A 268 4.71 8.88 -4.17
CA LYS A 268 3.36 8.43 -3.77
C LYS A 268 3.15 8.51 -2.26
N SER A 269 4.15 8.11 -1.47
CA SER A 269 4.09 8.15 -0.01
C SER A 269 3.99 9.57 0.52
N MET A 270 4.92 10.46 0.11
CA MET A 270 4.90 11.87 0.49
C MET A 270 3.60 12.57 0.10
N THR A 271 3.14 12.36 -1.13
CA THR A 271 1.92 12.99 -1.65
C THR A 271 0.68 12.50 -0.89
N ARG A 272 0.58 11.21 -0.59
CA ARG A 272 -0.53 10.67 0.22
C ARG A 272 -0.54 11.26 1.63
N THR A 273 0.61 11.33 2.30
CA THR A 273 0.69 11.93 3.64
C THR A 273 0.32 13.41 3.63
N ALA A 274 0.77 14.18 2.62
CA ALA A 274 0.39 15.57 2.45
C ALA A 274 -1.11 15.75 2.19
N MET A 275 -1.71 14.91 1.34
CA MET A 275 -3.16 14.92 1.12
C MET A 275 -3.93 14.60 2.41
N SER A 276 -3.52 13.58 3.16
CA SER A 276 -4.13 13.22 4.44
C SER A 276 -4.02 14.35 5.47
N PHE A 277 -2.88 15.03 5.53
CA PHE A 277 -2.69 16.22 6.35
C PHE A 277 -3.71 17.31 6.01
N VAL A 278 -3.79 17.68 4.73
CA VAL A 278 -4.66 18.76 4.24
C VAL A 278 -6.13 18.40 4.47
N LEU A 279 -6.52 17.16 4.18
CA LEU A 279 -7.87 16.67 4.41
C LEU A 279 -8.26 16.71 5.89
N ASN A 280 -7.33 16.35 6.80
CA ASN A 280 -7.57 16.44 8.24
C ASN A 280 -7.78 17.88 8.71
N CYS A 281 -7.02 18.83 8.15
CA CYS A 281 -7.22 20.26 8.44
C CYS A 281 -8.60 20.76 7.96
N ILE A 282 -9.03 20.37 6.75
CA ILE A 282 -10.35 20.74 6.19
C ILE A 282 -11.48 20.16 7.06
N LYS A 283 -11.41 18.88 7.43
CA LYS A 283 -12.46 18.23 8.22
C LYS A 283 -12.67 18.86 9.59
N ARG A 284 -11.59 19.33 10.23
CA ARG A 284 -11.66 19.92 11.58
C ARG A 284 -12.08 21.39 11.59
N ASN A 285 -11.77 22.14 10.54
CA ASN A 285 -12.22 23.52 10.41
C ASN A 285 -12.79 23.80 9.01
N PRO A 286 -14.01 23.30 8.70
CA PRO A 286 -14.60 23.43 7.37
C PRO A 286 -14.84 24.88 6.95
N ASN A 287 -15.17 25.74 7.92
CA ASN A 287 -15.48 27.16 7.71
C ASN A 287 -14.24 28.08 7.92
N GLY A 288 -13.04 27.50 7.98
CA GLY A 288 -11.81 28.26 8.20
C GLY A 288 -11.43 29.12 6.98
N PRO A 289 -10.69 30.23 7.17
CA PRO A 289 -10.28 31.13 6.07
C PRO A 289 -9.38 30.43 5.03
N PHE A 290 -8.69 29.36 5.44
CA PHE A 290 -7.85 28.54 4.54
C PHE A 290 -8.64 27.44 3.81
N GLY A 291 -9.91 27.20 4.14
CA GLY A 291 -10.71 26.07 3.64
C GLY A 291 -10.69 25.92 2.11
N PRO A 292 -11.09 26.96 1.34
CA PRO A 292 -11.09 26.89 -0.12
C PRO A 292 -9.70 26.64 -0.73
N ARG A 293 -8.66 27.27 -0.18
CA ARG A 293 -7.26 27.09 -0.63
C ARG A 293 -6.75 25.69 -0.35
N LEU A 294 -7.09 25.13 0.82
CA LEU A 294 -6.74 23.76 1.20
C LEU A 294 -7.46 22.74 0.31
N GLN A 295 -8.74 22.95 -0.01
CA GLN A 295 -9.48 22.11 -0.94
C GLN A 295 -8.84 22.13 -2.34
N GLN A 296 -8.52 23.33 -2.85
CA GLN A 296 -7.83 23.47 -4.13
C GLN A 296 -6.47 22.78 -4.14
N HIS A 297 -5.70 22.93 -3.06
CA HIS A 297 -4.39 22.29 -2.92
C HIS A 297 -4.51 20.75 -2.82
N HIS A 298 -5.51 20.23 -2.11
CA HIS A 298 -5.80 18.80 -2.06
C HIS A 298 -6.08 18.22 -3.45
N GLU A 299 -6.95 18.86 -4.24
CA GLU A 299 -7.22 18.41 -5.62
C GLU A 299 -5.98 18.54 -6.52
N ARG A 300 -5.14 19.57 -6.32
CA ARG A 300 -3.85 19.69 -7.03
C ARG A 300 -2.92 18.51 -6.71
N LEU A 301 -2.75 18.16 -5.44
CA LEU A 301 -1.92 17.01 -5.03
C LEU A 301 -2.45 15.69 -5.61
N LYS A 302 -3.77 15.50 -5.59
CA LYS A 302 -4.44 14.33 -6.18
C LYS A 302 -4.22 14.25 -7.69
N HIS A 303 -4.34 15.37 -8.40
CA HIS A 303 -4.06 15.45 -9.84
C HIS A 303 -2.60 15.09 -10.14
N ASN A 304 -1.64 15.69 -9.40
CA ASN A 304 -0.22 15.39 -9.55
C ASN A 304 0.11 13.91 -9.30
N LEU A 305 -0.51 13.31 -8.28
CA LEU A 305 -0.35 11.89 -7.98
C LEU A 305 -0.82 11.01 -9.14
N ASN A 306 -1.99 11.30 -9.69
CA ASN A 306 -2.57 10.56 -10.79
C ASN A 306 -1.77 10.73 -12.09
N ALA A 307 -1.24 11.93 -12.34
CA ALA A 307 -0.40 12.21 -13.51
C ALA A 307 0.94 11.47 -13.45
N ALA A 308 1.61 11.46 -12.30
CA ALA A 308 2.90 10.79 -12.14
C ALA A 308 2.82 9.25 -12.15
N LEU A 309 1.66 8.68 -11.81
CA LEU A 309 1.45 7.23 -11.75
C LEU A 309 0.74 6.66 -13.00
N SER A 310 0.23 7.50 -13.90
CA SER A 310 -0.36 7.00 -15.15
C SER A 310 0.74 6.56 -16.13
N GLU A 311 0.78 5.28 -16.48
CA GLU A 311 1.74 4.73 -17.43
C GLU A 311 1.51 5.16 -18.89
N ASN A 312 0.38 5.82 -19.18
CA ASN A 312 0.02 6.29 -20.52
C ASN A 312 -0.62 7.69 -20.48
N PRO A 313 0.16 8.78 -20.62
CA PRO A 313 -0.38 10.14 -20.66
C PRO A 313 -1.18 10.46 -21.93
N GLN A 314 -1.15 9.60 -22.96
CA GLN A 314 -1.80 9.85 -24.26
C GLN A 314 -3.22 9.26 -24.42
N LEU A 315 -3.71 8.45 -23.48
CA LEU A 315 -5.00 7.75 -23.61
C LEU A 315 -6.16 8.35 -22.78
N LYS A 316 -6.01 9.57 -22.26
CA LYS A 316 -7.08 10.22 -21.47
C LYS A 316 -7.74 11.38 -22.23
N ARG A 317 -8.66 11.05 -23.15
CA ARG A 317 -9.93 11.79 -23.15
C ARG A 317 -10.74 11.23 -22.00
N ALA A 318 -11.14 12.06 -21.05
CA ALA A 318 -12.20 11.68 -20.13
C ALA A 318 -13.45 11.35 -20.95
N ALA A 319 -14.10 10.22 -20.66
CA ALA A 319 -15.40 9.92 -21.23
C ALA A 319 -16.38 11.04 -20.84
N PRO A 320 -17.23 11.55 -21.76
CA PRO A 320 -18.27 12.51 -21.40
C PRO A 320 -19.32 11.78 -20.56
N ASP A 321 -19.66 12.32 -19.38
CA ASP A 321 -20.84 11.87 -18.64
C ASP A 321 -22.09 12.22 -19.45
N GLU A 322 -22.91 11.23 -19.77
CA GLU A 322 -24.21 11.43 -20.43
C GLU A 322 -25.21 12.08 -19.46
N PRO A 323 -26.03 13.04 -19.93
CA PRO A 323 -26.86 13.87 -19.06
C PRO A 323 -28.22 13.21 -18.77
N ILE A 324 -28.59 13.15 -17.48
CA ILE A 324 -29.99 13.04 -17.06
C ILE A 324 -30.44 14.41 -16.54
N ASP A 325 -31.27 15.03 -17.36
CA ASP A 325 -32.33 16.00 -17.04
C ASP A 325 -31.98 17.31 -16.29
N GLY A 326 -31.88 18.39 -17.07
CA GLY A 326 -32.76 19.55 -16.91
C GLY A 326 -32.55 20.52 -15.75
N LEU A 327 -31.47 21.34 -15.78
CA LEU A 327 -31.49 22.82 -15.67
C LEU A 327 -30.05 23.36 -15.47
N ASP A 328 -29.67 24.28 -16.35
CA ASP A 328 -28.30 24.55 -16.80
C ASP A 328 -27.65 25.72 -16.03
N ASP A 329 -26.92 25.42 -14.94
CA ASP A 329 -26.06 26.40 -14.23
C ASP A 329 -24.75 26.71 -15.00
N ALA A 330 -24.39 25.89 -16.00
CA ALA A 330 -23.19 26.09 -16.82
C ALA A 330 -23.32 27.26 -17.81
N LYS A 331 -24.54 27.74 -18.08
CA LYS A 331 -24.77 28.94 -18.90
C LYS A 331 -24.53 30.27 -18.18
N ARG A 332 -24.69 30.34 -16.85
CA ARG A 332 -24.37 31.55 -16.07
C ARG A 332 -22.87 31.77 -15.90
N GLN A 333 -22.08 30.71 -15.97
CA GLN A 333 -20.62 30.78 -15.78
C GLN A 333 -19.83 31.06 -17.07
N ARG A 334 -20.47 30.97 -18.25
CA ARG A 334 -19.86 31.33 -19.54
C ARG A 334 -20.02 32.82 -19.89
N LEU A 335 -21.10 33.47 -19.46
CA LEU A 335 -21.31 34.91 -19.72
C LEU A 335 -20.43 35.84 -18.87
N THR A 336 -19.73 35.34 -17.85
CA THR A 336 -18.82 36.14 -17.00
C THR A 336 -17.34 36.02 -17.38
N LYS A 337 -16.97 35.17 -18.36
CA LYS A 337 -15.59 35.02 -18.83
C LYS A 337 -15.26 35.78 -20.11
N ASP A 338 -16.23 36.41 -20.76
CA ASP A 338 -16.01 37.17 -22.00
C ASP A 338 -15.72 38.68 -21.77
N ALA A 339 -15.46 39.11 -20.53
CA ALA A 339 -15.26 40.53 -20.23
C ALA A 339 -13.84 40.96 -19.83
N THR A 340 -12.85 40.05 -19.69
CA THR A 340 -11.49 40.48 -19.36
C THR A 340 -10.41 39.65 -20.07
N ASN A 341 -9.69 40.36 -20.95
CA ASN A 341 -8.42 40.01 -21.58
C ASN A 341 -8.50 39.12 -22.83
N GLY A 342 -8.77 39.77 -23.97
CA GLY A 342 -8.57 39.19 -25.29
C GLY A 342 -7.10 38.86 -25.54
N THR A 343 -6.81 37.57 -25.73
CA THR A 343 -5.69 37.06 -26.55
C THR A 343 -6.03 35.65 -27.03
N SER A 344 -5.76 35.41 -28.31
CA SER A 344 -6.15 34.23 -29.10
C SER A 344 -5.46 32.92 -28.66
N ILE A 345 -6.18 31.80 -28.86
CA ILE A 345 -5.86 30.41 -28.51
C ILE A 345 -4.82 29.79 -29.48
N LEU A 346 -3.71 30.47 -29.74
CA LEU A 346 -2.65 29.97 -30.65
C LEU A 346 -1.24 29.87 -30.02
N GLN A 347 -1.10 30.00 -28.69
CA GLN A 347 0.21 30.00 -28.02
C GLN A 347 0.40 29.01 -26.86
N GLN A 348 -0.37 27.93 -26.79
CA GLN A 348 -0.11 26.83 -25.84
C GLN A 348 0.13 25.48 -26.53
N GLN A 349 1.10 25.44 -27.45
CA GLN A 349 1.74 24.20 -27.87
C GLN A 349 3.22 24.26 -27.48
N THR A 350 3.61 23.45 -26.49
CA THR A 350 5.01 23.08 -26.26
C THR A 350 5.51 22.28 -27.48
N PRO A 351 6.59 22.68 -28.17
CA PRO A 351 7.08 21.91 -29.33
C PRO A 351 7.72 20.60 -28.86
N SER A 352 7.15 19.48 -29.27
CA SER A 352 7.82 18.18 -29.25
C SER A 352 8.79 18.13 -30.43
N TYR A 353 10.10 18.19 -30.18
CA TYR A 353 11.11 18.09 -31.23
C TYR A 353 11.31 16.61 -31.62
N ALA A 354 11.34 16.33 -32.92
CA ALA A 354 11.50 14.96 -33.44
C ALA A 354 12.84 14.33 -32.99
N ALA A 355 12.80 13.04 -32.64
CA ALA A 355 14.00 12.24 -32.36
C ALA A 355 14.83 12.04 -33.63
N LEU A 356 16.15 11.83 -33.47
CA LEU A 356 17.04 11.57 -34.61
C LEU A 356 16.72 10.20 -35.24
N PRO A 357 16.73 10.08 -36.58
CA PRO A 357 16.55 8.79 -37.26
C PRO A 357 17.75 7.86 -37.00
N ALA A 358 17.50 6.54 -37.01
CA ALA A 358 18.57 5.55 -36.92
C ALA A 358 19.36 5.47 -38.24
N GLY A 359 20.70 5.58 -38.18
CA GLY A 359 21.59 5.54 -39.34
C GLY A 359 22.69 6.63 -39.31
N PRO A 360 23.49 6.79 -40.39
CA PRO A 360 24.45 7.88 -40.49
C PRO A 360 23.71 9.23 -40.53
N ILE A 361 23.88 10.02 -39.46
CA ILE A 361 23.21 11.31 -39.28
C ILE A 361 24.01 12.40 -39.99
N SER A 362 23.36 13.19 -40.84
CA SER A 362 23.98 14.37 -41.46
C SER A 362 24.07 15.53 -40.46
N LEU A 363 25.05 16.43 -40.65
CA LEU A 363 25.16 17.66 -39.85
C LEU A 363 23.88 18.50 -39.92
N ALA A 364 23.21 18.57 -41.08
CA ALA A 364 21.95 19.28 -41.23
C ALA A 364 20.85 18.72 -40.31
N GLN A 365 20.72 17.39 -40.22
CA GLN A 365 19.73 16.74 -39.35
C GLN A 365 20.03 16.95 -37.86
N LEU A 366 21.31 17.01 -37.49
CA LEU A 366 21.73 17.26 -36.10
C LEU A 366 21.21 18.61 -35.62
N TRP A 367 21.41 19.66 -36.43
CA TRP A 367 21.12 21.06 -36.09
C TRP A 367 19.70 21.52 -36.41
N THR A 368 18.89 20.69 -37.08
CA THR A 368 17.50 21.02 -37.38
C THR A 368 16.61 20.84 -36.14
N LEU A 369 16.08 21.96 -35.65
CA LEU A 369 15.14 22.06 -34.52
C LEU A 369 13.73 22.51 -34.95
N THR A 370 13.50 22.74 -36.23
CA THR A 370 12.18 23.15 -36.75
C THR A 370 11.33 21.93 -37.12
N THR A 371 10.02 22.01 -36.85
CA THR A 371 9.02 21.03 -37.31
C THR A 371 8.50 21.35 -38.72
N ASN A 372 8.91 22.47 -39.31
CA ASN A 372 8.43 22.93 -40.60
C ASN A 372 9.27 22.36 -41.75
N GLN A 373 8.67 21.44 -42.52
CA GLN A 373 9.31 20.72 -43.63
C GLN A 373 9.88 21.65 -44.72
N ASN A 374 9.24 22.81 -44.95
CA ASN A 374 9.67 23.78 -45.95
C ASN A 374 10.94 24.54 -45.54
N ALA A 375 11.13 24.76 -44.23
CA ALA A 375 12.33 25.38 -43.70
C ALA A 375 13.51 24.39 -43.66
N ALA A 376 13.23 23.11 -43.38
CA ALA A 376 14.24 22.05 -43.34
C ALA A 376 14.83 21.70 -44.72
N SER A 377 14.10 21.99 -45.80
CA SER A 377 14.51 21.74 -47.20
C SER A 377 15.14 22.96 -47.90
N PHE A 378 15.30 24.08 -47.19
CA PHE A 378 15.85 25.31 -47.76
C PHE A 378 17.39 25.29 -47.79
N HIS A 379 17.97 25.46 -48.99
CA HIS A 379 19.42 25.57 -49.18
C HIS A 379 19.93 26.98 -48.89
N VAL A 380 20.55 27.17 -47.72
CA VAL A 380 21.07 28.45 -47.24
C VAL A 380 22.19 29.02 -48.13
N GLU A 381 22.88 28.19 -48.92
CA GLU A 381 23.90 28.64 -49.87
C GLU A 381 23.38 29.59 -50.95
N ARG A 382 22.06 29.60 -51.21
CA ARG A 382 21.43 30.51 -52.16
C ARG A 382 21.22 31.93 -51.60
N VAL A 383 21.49 32.14 -50.32
CA VAL A 383 21.33 33.43 -49.66
C VAL A 383 22.67 34.17 -49.64
N PRO A 384 22.74 35.43 -50.09
CA PRO A 384 23.95 36.24 -49.98
C PRO A 384 24.43 36.32 -48.51
N ARG A 385 25.72 36.11 -48.29
CA ARG A 385 26.32 36.07 -46.93
C ARG A 385 26.06 37.35 -46.14
N GLU A 386 26.12 38.51 -46.80
CA GLU A 386 25.82 39.83 -46.23
C GLU A 386 24.39 39.88 -45.65
N SER A 387 23.41 39.33 -46.36
CA SER A 387 22.01 39.30 -45.91
C SER A 387 21.80 38.39 -44.71
N VAL A 388 22.55 37.27 -44.61
CA VAL A 388 22.49 36.36 -43.46
C VAL A 388 23.04 37.04 -42.21
N VAL A 389 24.17 37.74 -42.32
CA VAL A 389 24.79 38.44 -41.17
C VAL A 389 23.87 39.52 -40.62
N GLN A 390 23.28 40.35 -41.49
CA GLN A 390 22.32 41.38 -41.08
C GLN A 390 21.07 40.78 -40.43
N LEU A 391 20.55 39.68 -40.98
CA LEU A 391 19.38 38.99 -40.43
C LEU A 391 19.67 38.39 -39.04
N VAL A 392 20.82 37.74 -38.86
CA VAL A 392 21.21 37.13 -37.58
C VAL A 392 21.44 38.21 -36.51
N GLN A 393 22.09 39.32 -36.86
CA GLN A 393 22.28 40.44 -35.93
C GLN A 393 20.95 41.07 -35.49
N ALA A 394 19.97 41.15 -36.40
CA ALA A 394 18.64 41.65 -36.07
C ALA A 394 17.80 40.67 -35.23
N LEU A 395 17.97 39.35 -35.44
CA LEU A 395 17.15 38.33 -34.79
C LEU A 395 17.67 37.88 -33.42
N ILE A 396 18.99 37.85 -33.19
CA ILE A 396 19.57 37.38 -31.91
C ILE A 396 18.96 38.09 -30.68
N PRO A 397 18.80 39.43 -30.65
CA PRO A 397 18.21 40.13 -29.50
C PRO A 397 16.72 39.81 -29.28
N SER A 398 16.02 39.31 -30.29
CA SER A 398 14.58 38.99 -30.23
C SER A 398 14.28 37.59 -29.68
N ILE A 399 15.31 36.75 -29.51
CA ILE A 399 15.16 35.37 -29.05
C ILE A 399 15.26 35.36 -27.51
N PRO A 400 14.24 34.86 -26.79
CA PRO A 400 14.30 34.77 -25.33
C PRO A 400 15.34 33.71 -24.89
N ASP A 401 16.10 34.04 -23.85
CA ASP A 401 17.20 33.23 -23.31
C ASP A 401 16.77 31.79 -22.94
N ASP A 402 15.55 31.61 -22.46
CA ASP A 402 14.99 30.29 -22.12
C ASP A 402 14.84 29.38 -23.36
N LYS A 403 14.48 29.95 -24.52
CA LYS A 403 14.36 29.17 -25.76
C LYS A 403 15.73 28.82 -26.32
N LEU A 404 16.68 29.75 -26.22
CA LEU A 404 18.06 29.52 -26.65
C LEU A 404 18.72 28.43 -25.80
N SER A 405 18.60 28.51 -24.48
CA SER A 405 19.15 27.51 -23.57
C SER A 405 18.53 26.13 -23.76
N MET A 406 17.21 26.05 -23.99
CA MET A 406 16.53 24.80 -24.33
C MET A 406 17.05 24.21 -25.65
N ALA A 407 17.18 25.02 -26.71
CA ALA A 407 17.72 24.58 -28.00
C ALA A 407 19.15 24.05 -27.88
N VAL A 408 20.00 24.73 -27.11
CA VAL A 408 21.39 24.32 -26.83
C VAL A 408 21.43 23.00 -26.06
N ASN A 409 20.57 22.81 -25.06
CA ASN A 409 20.52 21.57 -24.28
C ASN A 409 20.09 20.37 -25.14
N ILE A 410 19.20 20.56 -26.11
CA ILE A 410 18.80 19.52 -27.07
C ILE A 410 19.97 19.16 -28.01
N MET A 411 20.72 20.14 -28.50
CA MET A 411 21.94 19.85 -29.27
C MET A 411 22.96 19.08 -28.46
N ARG A 412 23.16 19.45 -27.19
CA ARG A 412 24.08 18.76 -26.28
C ARG A 412 23.67 17.31 -26.05
N SER A 413 22.38 17.03 -25.85
CA SER A 413 21.90 15.65 -25.67
C SER A 413 22.06 14.82 -26.95
N ARG A 414 21.79 15.39 -28.13
CA ARG A 414 22.01 14.74 -29.43
C ARG A 414 23.48 14.39 -29.67
N LEU A 415 24.40 15.31 -29.39
CA LEU A 415 25.85 15.07 -29.50
C LEU A 415 26.34 14.00 -28.51
N LEU A 416 25.85 14.02 -27.26
CA LEU A 416 26.17 12.98 -26.27
C LEU A 416 25.68 11.60 -26.69
N SER A 417 24.49 11.50 -27.32
CA SER A 417 24.00 10.22 -27.85
C SER A 417 24.82 9.69 -29.02
N LEU A 418 25.30 10.57 -29.90
CA LEU A 418 26.18 10.21 -31.01
C LEU A 418 27.55 9.72 -30.50
N ASN A 419 28.13 10.40 -29.50
CA ASN A 419 29.41 10.01 -28.92
C ASN A 419 29.34 8.62 -28.24
N LYS A 420 28.21 8.32 -27.58
CA LYS A 420 27.96 6.98 -27.03
C LYS A 420 27.78 5.89 -28.09
N ALA A 421 27.34 6.26 -29.29
CA ALA A 421 27.19 5.33 -30.42
C ALA A 421 28.51 5.09 -31.16
N SER A 422 29.45 6.05 -31.15
CA SER A 422 30.77 5.89 -31.78
C SER A 422 31.77 5.03 -31.00
N ASP A 423 31.57 4.84 -29.70
CA ASP A 423 32.39 3.96 -28.85
C ASP A 423 32.19 2.46 -29.13
N ASN A 424 31.33 2.09 -30.09
CA ASN A 424 31.12 0.70 -30.48
C ASN A 424 31.04 0.57 -32.02
N PRO A 425 32.18 0.60 -32.74
CA PRO A 425 32.21 0.73 -34.21
C PRO A 425 31.77 -0.53 -34.98
N ASN A 426 31.38 -1.62 -34.32
CA ASN A 426 30.95 -2.88 -34.96
C ASN A 426 29.53 -3.36 -34.57
N GLY A 427 28.64 -2.47 -34.15
CA GLY A 427 27.22 -2.82 -33.93
C GLY A 427 26.39 -2.79 -35.22
N PRO A 428 25.58 -3.81 -35.55
CA PRO A 428 24.75 -3.82 -36.76
C PRO A 428 23.57 -2.82 -36.69
N PRO A 429 23.02 -2.39 -37.84
CA PRO A 429 21.97 -1.39 -37.91
C PRO A 429 20.62 -1.96 -37.44
N ALA A 430 19.99 -1.32 -36.46
CA ALA A 430 18.69 -1.74 -35.93
C ALA A 430 17.54 -1.21 -36.81
N GLY A 431 17.12 -2.03 -37.78
CA GLY A 431 15.79 -1.99 -38.39
C GLY A 431 14.88 -3.01 -37.69
N ALA A 432 13.67 -2.58 -37.35
CA ALA A 432 12.65 -3.37 -36.69
C ALA A 432 12.22 -4.59 -37.52
N VAL A 433 12.17 -5.79 -36.91
CA VAL A 433 10.99 -6.69 -36.80
C VAL A 433 11.28 -7.65 -35.65
N GLY A 434 10.26 -7.97 -34.84
CA GLY A 434 10.38 -8.90 -33.72
C GLY A 434 10.44 -10.37 -34.14
N ALA A 435 11.23 -11.14 -33.39
CA ALA A 435 10.96 -12.52 -32.98
C ALA A 435 12.08 -12.94 -32.00
N SER A 436 11.67 -13.71 -30.98
CA SER A 436 12.40 -14.80 -30.30
C SER A 436 13.83 -14.59 -29.77
N ASP A 437 13.92 -14.80 -28.44
CA ASP A 437 14.96 -15.44 -27.62
C ASP A 437 16.46 -15.22 -27.90
N GLU A 438 17.15 -14.73 -26.86
CA GLU A 438 18.21 -15.46 -26.13
C GLU A 438 19.03 -14.47 -25.27
N ARG A 439 19.13 -14.74 -23.96
CA ARG A 439 20.16 -14.19 -23.08
C ARG A 439 20.92 -15.33 -22.41
N PRO A 440 22.22 -15.14 -22.14
CA PRO A 440 23.15 -16.23 -21.93
C PRO A 440 22.97 -16.89 -20.56
N LYS A 441 22.98 -18.23 -20.58
CA LYS A 441 23.14 -19.10 -19.42
C LYS A 441 24.53 -18.88 -18.83
N ASN A 442 24.59 -18.58 -17.53
CA ASN A 442 25.74 -18.93 -16.70
C ASN A 442 25.23 -19.95 -15.68
N GLU A 443 25.69 -21.18 -15.87
CA GLU A 443 25.46 -22.35 -15.05
C GLU A 443 26.26 -22.24 -13.74
N TYR A 444 25.60 -22.54 -12.62
CA TYR A 444 26.22 -23.27 -11.52
C TYR A 444 25.34 -24.49 -11.25
N PRO A 445 25.87 -25.73 -11.34
CA PRO A 445 25.12 -26.94 -11.07
C PRO A 445 25.11 -27.23 -9.57
N SER A 446 23.91 -27.41 -9.01
CA SER A 446 23.70 -28.21 -7.82
C SER A 446 23.61 -29.67 -8.25
N GLY A 447 24.49 -30.50 -7.72
CA GLY A 447 24.58 -31.92 -8.02
C GLY A 447 25.47 -32.60 -7.00
N GLU A 448 24.90 -32.83 -5.82
CA GLU A 448 25.41 -33.76 -4.83
C GLU A 448 25.52 -35.15 -5.48
N SER A 449 26.73 -35.66 -5.72
CA SER A 449 27.03 -37.11 -5.85
C SER A 449 28.51 -37.49 -5.99
N GLU A 450 29.48 -36.57 -6.17
CA GLU A 450 30.90 -36.96 -6.39
C GLU A 450 31.93 -36.38 -5.40
N GLN A 451 31.50 -35.92 -4.23
CA GLN A 451 32.41 -35.39 -3.18
C GLN A 451 32.59 -36.33 -1.97
N VAL A 452 32.35 -37.64 -2.17
CA VAL A 452 32.60 -38.68 -1.17
C VAL A 452 33.96 -39.38 -1.37
N ALA A 453 34.67 -39.16 -2.49
CA ALA A 453 35.91 -39.88 -2.80
C ALA A 453 37.24 -39.13 -2.57
N ASN A 454 37.22 -37.81 -2.33
CA ASN A 454 38.46 -36.99 -2.19
C ASN A 454 38.73 -36.47 -0.77
N ARG A 455 38.04 -36.99 0.25
CA ARG A 455 38.26 -36.62 1.67
C ARG A 455 39.21 -37.55 2.43
N LEU A 456 40.07 -38.30 1.75
CA LEU A 456 40.87 -39.34 2.40
C LEU A 456 42.40 -39.26 2.21
N ASP A 457 42.97 -38.22 1.59
CA ASP A 457 44.41 -38.27 1.32
C ASP A 457 45.20 -36.96 1.34
N ASN A 458 44.81 -35.94 2.12
CA ASN A 458 45.73 -34.81 2.40
C ASN A 458 45.41 -34.07 3.71
N ALA A 459 46.03 -34.50 4.80
CA ALA A 459 46.40 -33.66 5.96
C ALA A 459 47.93 -33.44 5.89
N PRO A 460 48.55 -32.28 6.21
CA PRO A 460 48.61 -31.65 7.57
C PRO A 460 48.93 -30.11 7.55
N PRO A 461 49.52 -29.42 8.56
CA PRO A 461 49.56 -29.57 10.03
C PRO A 461 49.03 -28.32 10.81
N GLU A 462 49.06 -28.42 12.15
CA GLU A 462 48.67 -27.45 13.18
C GLU A 462 49.22 -26.01 13.05
N GLY A 463 48.39 -25.02 13.42
CA GLY A 463 48.76 -23.62 13.67
C GLY A 463 47.57 -22.80 14.23
N PRO A 464 47.78 -21.88 15.21
CA PRO A 464 46.69 -21.23 15.94
C PRO A 464 46.21 -19.92 15.29
N ASP A 465 44.98 -19.52 15.67
CA ASP A 465 44.31 -18.23 15.49
C ASP A 465 43.84 -17.81 14.07
N GLY A 466 42.52 -17.60 13.93
CA GLY A 466 41.91 -16.95 12.77
C GLY A 466 40.38 -17.03 12.72
N ASP A 467 39.72 -15.95 13.13
CA ASP A 467 38.35 -15.49 12.80
C ASP A 467 37.22 -16.51 12.60
N VAL A 468 36.43 -16.72 13.67
CA VAL A 468 35.11 -17.36 13.58
C VAL A 468 34.08 -16.33 13.11
N ALA A 469 33.65 -16.44 11.85
CA ALA A 469 32.48 -15.75 11.32
C ALA A 469 31.21 -16.23 12.05
N ILE A 470 30.67 -15.38 12.94
CA ILE A 470 29.41 -15.64 13.65
C ILE A 470 28.25 -15.42 12.69
N GLY A 471 27.63 -16.51 12.24
CA GLY A 471 26.34 -16.50 11.53
C GLY A 471 25.17 -16.09 12.46
N PRO A 472 24.01 -15.71 11.90
CA PRO A 472 22.87 -15.20 12.67
C PRO A 472 22.32 -16.24 13.66
N PHE A 473 22.19 -15.83 14.93
CA PHE A 473 21.61 -16.66 16.01
C PHE A 473 20.09 -16.77 15.85
N THR A 474 19.59 -17.98 15.61
CA THR A 474 18.16 -18.30 15.52
C THR A 474 17.69 -19.07 16.75
N LEU A 475 16.56 -18.66 17.34
CA LEU A 475 15.88 -19.42 18.39
C LEU A 475 15.57 -20.84 17.91
N PRO A 476 15.60 -21.85 18.82
CA PRO A 476 15.08 -23.15 18.49
C PRO A 476 13.59 -23.01 18.12
N ALA A 477 13.21 -23.55 16.98
CA ALA A 477 11.81 -23.56 16.55
C ALA A 477 10.96 -24.26 17.62
N SER A 478 9.76 -23.73 17.89
CA SER A 478 8.80 -24.37 18.79
C SER A 478 8.56 -25.83 18.36
N PRO A 479 8.22 -26.74 19.29
CA PRO A 479 7.88 -28.11 18.94
C PRO A 479 6.79 -28.10 17.87
N PRO A 480 6.92 -28.89 16.78
CA PRO A 480 5.91 -28.94 15.77
C PRO A 480 4.60 -29.47 16.39
N LEU A 481 3.49 -28.80 16.10
CA LEU A 481 2.16 -29.24 16.52
C LEU A 481 1.93 -30.69 16.08
N SER A 482 1.34 -31.50 16.96
CA SER A 482 0.92 -32.86 16.62
C SER A 482 -0.15 -32.84 15.53
N SER A 483 -0.31 -33.93 14.79
CA SER A 483 -1.34 -34.04 13.75
C SER A 483 -2.76 -33.83 14.29
N GLN A 484 -3.02 -34.32 15.52
CA GLN A 484 -4.31 -34.16 16.19
C GLN A 484 -4.56 -32.70 16.61
N GLU A 485 -3.56 -32.04 17.23
CA GLU A 485 -3.68 -30.62 17.60
C GLU A 485 -3.87 -29.74 16.37
N ARG A 486 -3.19 -30.03 15.25
CA ARG A 486 -3.39 -29.30 13.99
C ARG A 486 -4.82 -29.40 13.51
N GLU A 487 -5.42 -30.59 13.55
CA GLU A 487 -6.81 -30.79 13.13
C GLU A 487 -7.78 -30.03 14.04
N GLU A 488 -7.61 -30.13 15.36
CA GLU A 488 -8.43 -29.41 16.35
C GLU A 488 -8.33 -27.89 16.19
N TYR A 489 -7.11 -27.34 16.08
CA TYR A 489 -6.89 -25.91 15.86
C TYR A 489 -7.40 -25.44 14.50
N SER A 490 -7.26 -26.27 13.45
CA SER A 490 -7.77 -25.95 12.12
C SER A 490 -9.29 -25.89 12.08
N SER A 491 -9.97 -26.84 12.72
CA SER A 491 -11.44 -26.87 12.83
C SER A 491 -11.95 -25.66 13.62
N MET A 492 -11.33 -25.34 14.76
CA MET A 492 -11.67 -24.17 15.55
C MET A 492 -11.43 -22.86 14.79
N ALA A 493 -10.36 -22.78 13.99
CA ALA A 493 -10.08 -21.61 13.15
C ALA A 493 -11.16 -21.40 12.08
N VAL A 494 -11.58 -22.47 11.38
CA VAL A 494 -12.68 -22.42 10.39
C VAL A 494 -13.96 -21.93 11.06
N GLN A 495 -14.36 -22.54 12.18
CA GLN A 495 -15.57 -22.13 12.91
C GLN A 495 -15.52 -20.66 13.32
N ARG A 496 -14.37 -20.17 13.79
CA ARG A 496 -14.20 -18.77 14.19
C ARG A 496 -14.32 -17.80 13.01
N VAL A 497 -13.71 -18.13 11.86
CA VAL A 497 -13.81 -17.31 10.63
C VAL A 497 -15.28 -17.15 10.21
N PHE A 498 -16.03 -18.25 10.14
CA PHE A 498 -17.43 -18.19 9.71
C PHE A 498 -18.37 -17.61 10.77
N ALA A 499 -18.07 -17.78 12.07
CA ALA A 499 -18.76 -17.07 13.14
C ALA A 499 -18.60 -15.55 12.97
N THR A 500 -17.38 -15.06 12.75
CA THR A 500 -17.16 -13.63 12.51
C THR A 500 -17.86 -13.10 11.25
N LEU A 501 -17.91 -13.90 10.17
CA LEU A 501 -18.68 -13.55 8.96
C LEU A 501 -20.18 -13.45 9.24
N SER A 502 -20.72 -14.37 10.05
CA SER A 502 -22.13 -14.34 10.44
C SER A 502 -22.48 -13.14 11.32
N ASP A 503 -21.59 -12.73 12.21
CA ASP A 503 -21.74 -11.53 13.04
C ASP A 503 -21.72 -10.26 12.18
N LEU A 504 -20.79 -10.17 11.23
CA LEU A 504 -20.70 -9.05 10.30
C LEU A 504 -21.93 -8.95 9.39
N ASP A 505 -22.50 -10.08 8.96
CA ASP A 505 -23.76 -10.11 8.22
C ASP A 505 -24.95 -9.61 9.07
N ARG A 506 -24.99 -10.00 10.34
CA ARG A 506 -26.02 -9.53 11.28
C ARG A 506 -25.92 -8.02 11.51
N GLU A 507 -24.70 -7.49 11.66
CA GLU A 507 -24.46 -6.05 11.74
C GLU A 507 -24.83 -5.29 10.47
N ALA A 508 -24.55 -5.86 9.29
CA ALA A 508 -24.91 -5.25 8.02
C ALA A 508 -26.44 -5.15 7.86
N ARG A 509 -27.19 -6.16 8.33
CA ARG A 509 -28.66 -6.15 8.34
C ARG A 509 -29.24 -5.10 9.29
N THR A 510 -28.65 -4.88 10.46
CA THR A 510 -29.18 -3.91 11.45
C THR A 510 -28.89 -2.45 11.07
N LYS A 511 -27.79 -2.18 10.35
CA LYS A 511 -27.37 -0.82 9.97
C LYS A 511 -28.06 -0.27 8.70
N GLY A 512 -28.91 -1.06 8.03
CA GLY A 512 -29.80 -0.59 6.95
C GLY A 512 -29.14 0.01 5.70
N LYS A 513 -27.81 -0.03 5.57
CA LYS A 513 -27.09 0.42 4.38
C LYS A 513 -26.73 -0.78 3.52
N PRO A 514 -27.23 -0.90 2.28
CA PRO A 514 -26.66 -1.83 1.33
C PRO A 514 -25.23 -1.35 1.04
N VAL A 515 -24.23 -2.10 1.50
CA VAL A 515 -22.85 -1.90 1.08
C VAL A 515 -22.84 -2.25 -0.41
N LEU A 516 -22.81 -1.23 -1.26
CA LEU A 516 -22.61 -1.38 -2.69
C LEU A 516 -21.32 -2.18 -2.91
N SER A 517 -21.47 -3.44 -3.34
CA SER A 517 -20.36 -4.26 -3.82
C SER A 517 -19.70 -3.52 -4.98
N GLN A 518 -18.50 -2.99 -4.76
CA GLN A 518 -17.70 -2.49 -5.87
C GLN A 518 -17.32 -3.69 -6.76
N HIS A 519 -17.96 -3.81 -7.92
CA HIS A 519 -17.65 -4.84 -8.91
C HIS A 519 -16.32 -4.51 -9.63
N GLY A 520 -15.49 -5.54 -9.86
CA GLY A 520 -14.35 -5.49 -10.79
C GLY A 520 -12.95 -5.75 -10.21
N LEU A 521 -12.00 -6.02 -11.12
CA LEU A 521 -10.59 -6.39 -10.88
C LEU A 521 -9.83 -5.42 -9.95
N ASN A 522 -10.27 -4.15 -9.85
CA ASN A 522 -9.73 -3.12 -8.95
C ASN A 522 -9.92 -3.45 -7.46
N ARG A 523 -10.75 -4.44 -7.11
CA ARG A 523 -10.98 -4.91 -5.74
C ARG A 523 -9.79 -5.68 -5.16
N LEU A 524 -8.97 -6.31 -6.00
CA LEU A 524 -7.83 -7.13 -5.56
C LEU A 524 -6.54 -6.31 -5.33
N ALA A 525 -6.45 -5.10 -5.91
CA ALA A 525 -5.25 -4.26 -5.91
C ALA A 525 -5.26 -3.12 -4.88
N THR A 526 -6.36 -2.95 -4.13
CA THR A 526 -6.43 -1.95 -3.06
C THR A 526 -6.07 -2.59 -1.72
N THR A 527 -5.43 -1.81 -0.85
CA THR A 527 -5.12 -2.16 0.55
C THR A 527 -6.36 -2.48 1.40
N ALA A 528 -7.57 -2.51 0.82
CA ALA A 528 -8.81 -2.99 1.42
C ALA A 528 -8.89 -4.53 1.50
N ALA A 529 -7.97 -5.27 0.86
CA ALA A 529 -7.84 -6.72 1.04
C ALA A 529 -7.27 -7.12 2.43
N ILE A 530 -6.86 -6.15 3.27
CA ILE A 530 -6.54 -6.32 4.70
C ILE A 530 -7.56 -5.51 5.53
N GLY A 531 -8.84 -5.61 5.17
CA GLY A 531 -9.93 -5.00 5.91
C GLY A 531 -10.58 -6.02 6.82
N HIS A 532 -10.76 -5.69 8.10
CA HIS A 532 -11.59 -6.43 9.06
C HIS A 532 -13.10 -6.50 8.66
N ASP A 533 -13.43 -6.14 7.42
CA ASP A 533 -14.78 -6.05 6.89
C ASP A 533 -15.21 -7.38 6.26
N ARG A 534 -16.53 -7.60 6.17
CA ARG A 534 -17.16 -8.83 5.62
C ARG A 534 -16.51 -9.31 4.34
N ASP A 535 -16.29 -8.39 3.42
CA ASP A 535 -15.76 -8.63 2.09
C ASP A 535 -14.30 -9.10 2.10
N GLY A 536 -13.50 -8.63 3.07
CA GLY A 536 -12.12 -9.07 3.28
C GLY A 536 -12.06 -10.49 3.85
N TRP A 537 -12.93 -10.81 4.80
CA TRP A 537 -13.06 -12.15 5.36
C TRP A 537 -13.50 -13.20 4.31
N ILE A 538 -14.42 -12.83 3.41
CA ILE A 538 -14.80 -13.71 2.28
C ILE A 538 -13.61 -13.96 1.35
N VAL A 539 -12.86 -12.92 0.97
CA VAL A 539 -11.67 -13.06 0.11
C VAL A 539 -10.58 -13.89 0.80
N MET A 540 -10.40 -13.72 2.10
CA MET A 540 -9.43 -14.52 2.86
C MET A 540 -9.85 -15.98 2.93
N ALA A 541 -11.11 -16.28 3.25
CA ALA A 541 -11.62 -17.65 3.34
C ALA A 541 -11.55 -18.35 1.98
N THR A 542 -11.92 -17.68 0.89
CA THR A 542 -11.84 -18.22 -0.48
C THR A 542 -10.40 -18.50 -0.90
N ARG A 543 -9.46 -17.56 -0.66
CA ARG A 543 -8.05 -17.78 -0.98
C ARG A 543 -7.38 -18.85 -0.13
N LEU A 544 -7.74 -18.96 1.16
CA LEU A 544 -7.25 -20.06 2.00
C LEU A 544 -7.78 -21.41 1.53
N ALA A 545 -9.05 -21.46 1.10
CA ALA A 545 -9.65 -22.67 0.56
C ALA A 545 -8.97 -23.13 -0.76
N THR A 546 -8.62 -22.18 -1.64
CA THR A 546 -8.12 -22.48 -2.99
C THR A 546 -6.60 -22.52 -3.12
N ARG A 547 -5.86 -21.66 -2.39
CA ARG A 547 -4.41 -21.47 -2.60
C ARG A 547 -3.51 -22.24 -1.65
N ALA A 548 -4.03 -22.79 -0.56
CA ALA A 548 -3.21 -23.54 0.40
C ALA A 548 -2.67 -24.88 -0.16
N SER A 549 -3.04 -25.26 -1.37
CA SER A 549 -2.50 -26.41 -2.09
C SER A 549 -1.27 -26.08 -2.97
N PHE A 550 -0.92 -24.80 -3.17
CA PHE A 550 0.08 -24.38 -4.17
C PHE A 550 1.55 -24.68 -3.83
N ASP A 551 1.87 -25.05 -2.59
CA ASP A 551 3.27 -25.08 -2.09
C ASP A 551 3.60 -26.33 -1.25
N LEU A 552 2.81 -27.40 -1.35
CA LEU A 552 2.98 -28.61 -0.53
C LEU A 552 3.11 -29.91 -1.32
N GLU A 553 3.03 -29.90 -2.65
CA GLU A 553 3.11 -31.11 -3.47
C GLU A 553 4.56 -31.42 -3.89
N GLY A 554 5.39 -31.63 -2.87
CA GLY A 554 6.60 -32.44 -2.99
C GLY A 554 6.31 -33.89 -2.60
N ASP A 555 5.23 -34.49 -3.12
CA ASP A 555 5.18 -35.95 -3.29
C ASP A 555 3.95 -36.37 -4.11
N GLN A 556 4.18 -37.33 -5.00
CA GLN A 556 3.25 -37.83 -6.01
C GLN A 556 1.88 -38.22 -5.43
N ALA A 557 0.81 -37.53 -5.85
CA ALA A 557 -0.56 -38.00 -5.70
C ALA A 557 -1.23 -38.11 -7.07
N ILE A 558 -1.06 -39.29 -7.67
CA ILE A 558 -1.82 -39.74 -8.84
C ILE A 558 -3.32 -39.66 -8.50
N VAL A 559 -4.03 -38.70 -9.07
CA VAL A 559 -5.49 -38.68 -9.07
C VAL A 559 -5.93 -39.72 -10.09
N LYS A 560 -6.21 -40.95 -9.62
CA LYS A 560 -7.04 -41.88 -10.39
C LYS A 560 -8.47 -41.36 -10.36
N ALA A 561 -9.00 -41.07 -11.54
CA ALA A 561 -10.43 -40.98 -11.76
C ALA A 561 -11.08 -42.30 -11.31
N GLU A 562 -12.23 -42.23 -10.63
CA GLU A 562 -13.32 -43.18 -10.89
C GLU A 562 -14.62 -42.77 -10.17
N ASP A 563 -15.66 -42.80 -10.99
CA ASP A 563 -16.99 -43.35 -10.81
C ASP A 563 -17.97 -42.92 -9.71
N TYR A 564 -19.17 -42.79 -10.25
CA TYR A 564 -20.45 -42.46 -9.69
C TYR A 564 -20.96 -43.60 -8.81
N ASP A 565 -20.58 -43.65 -7.54
CA ASP A 565 -21.49 -44.12 -6.49
C ASP A 565 -21.06 -43.66 -5.10
N GLY A 566 -22.02 -43.20 -4.31
CA GLY A 566 -21.79 -42.62 -3.00
C GLY A 566 -21.36 -43.65 -1.97
N THR A 567 -20.08 -44.02 -1.92
CA THR A 567 -19.47 -44.69 -0.76
C THR A 567 -18.04 -44.21 -0.46
N LEU A 568 -17.87 -43.79 0.80
CA LEU A 568 -16.66 -43.46 1.55
C LEU A 568 -15.31 -43.90 0.95
N ILE A 569 -14.54 -42.94 0.41
CA ILE A 569 -13.11 -43.15 0.13
C ILE A 569 -12.29 -42.69 1.35
N LYS A 570 -11.65 -43.67 1.99
CA LYS A 570 -10.65 -43.53 3.05
C LYS A 570 -9.26 -43.38 2.41
N LYS A 571 -8.53 -42.37 2.89
CA LYS A 571 -7.05 -42.18 2.84
C LYS A 571 -6.42 -41.79 1.49
N GLY A 572 -6.39 -40.48 1.28
CA GLY A 572 -5.26 -39.71 0.75
C GLY A 572 -5.31 -38.35 1.44
N HIS A 573 -4.21 -37.85 2.01
CA HIS A 573 -4.15 -36.63 2.82
C HIS A 573 -4.31 -35.35 1.95
N GLN A 574 -5.42 -35.23 1.21
CA GLN A 574 -5.83 -33.93 0.69
C GLN A 574 -6.24 -33.08 1.89
N SER A 575 -5.45 -32.04 2.15
CA SER A 575 -5.61 -31.02 3.22
C SER A 575 -7.04 -30.90 3.77
N THR A 576 -7.29 -31.54 4.92
CA THR A 576 -8.59 -31.53 5.62
C THR A 576 -9.14 -30.12 5.81
N LEU A 577 -8.26 -29.13 6.00
CA LEU A 577 -8.61 -27.72 6.13
C LEU A 577 -9.22 -27.12 4.86
N ASN A 578 -8.67 -27.37 3.67
CA ASN A 578 -9.14 -26.74 2.43
C ASN A 578 -10.53 -27.28 2.06
N HIS A 579 -10.72 -28.60 2.21
CA HIS A 579 -12.04 -29.21 2.03
C HIS A 579 -13.03 -28.71 3.10
N ALA A 580 -12.62 -28.60 4.37
CA ALA A 580 -13.47 -28.05 5.44
C ALA A 580 -13.86 -26.58 5.17
N LEU A 581 -12.94 -25.76 4.67
CA LEU A 581 -13.21 -24.38 4.28
C LEU A 581 -14.19 -24.30 3.11
N ARG A 582 -14.04 -25.13 2.07
CA ARG A 582 -15.00 -25.20 0.96
C ARG A 582 -16.39 -25.65 1.40
N ALA A 583 -16.46 -26.66 2.26
CA ALA A 583 -17.73 -27.10 2.86
C ALA A 583 -18.38 -25.99 3.71
N ALA A 584 -17.58 -25.25 4.49
CA ALA A 584 -18.07 -24.14 5.28
C ALA A 584 -18.50 -22.93 4.42
N LEU A 585 -17.78 -22.63 3.33
CA LEU A 585 -18.18 -21.63 2.32
C LEU A 585 -19.52 -21.99 1.69
N LEU A 586 -19.70 -23.25 1.29
CA LEU A 586 -20.96 -23.75 0.73
C LEU A 586 -22.11 -23.60 1.73
N ALA A 587 -21.92 -24.02 2.99
CA ALA A 587 -22.93 -23.87 4.04
C ALA A 587 -23.28 -22.40 4.30
N TYR A 588 -22.26 -21.53 4.36
CA TYR A 588 -22.43 -20.09 4.53
C TYR A 588 -23.21 -19.46 3.36
N VAL A 589 -22.92 -19.83 2.11
CA VAL A 589 -23.70 -19.33 0.97
C VAL A 589 -25.15 -19.83 1.06
N MET A 590 -25.36 -21.12 1.35
CA MET A 590 -26.69 -21.73 1.34
C MET A 590 -27.64 -21.20 2.41
N GLU A 591 -27.15 -20.77 3.58
CA GLU A 591 -27.99 -20.16 4.62
C GLU A 591 -28.76 -18.92 4.11
N ASN A 592 -28.20 -18.15 3.16
CA ASN A 592 -28.95 -17.11 2.44
C ASN A 592 -28.33 -16.84 1.05
N PHE A 593 -28.56 -17.76 0.12
CA PHE A 593 -27.92 -17.69 -1.20
C PHE A 593 -28.35 -16.44 -2.01
N ARG A 594 -29.56 -15.92 -1.77
CA ARG A 594 -30.07 -14.72 -2.46
C ARG A 594 -29.25 -13.47 -2.11
N ALA A 595 -28.91 -13.30 -0.83
CA ALA A 595 -28.09 -12.17 -0.36
C ALA A 595 -26.58 -12.43 -0.45
N ARG A 596 -26.16 -13.69 -0.60
CA ARG A 596 -24.75 -14.12 -0.59
C ARG A 596 -24.26 -14.64 -1.95
N ILE A 597 -25.01 -14.40 -3.03
CA ILE A 597 -24.62 -14.85 -4.37
C ILE A 597 -23.27 -14.28 -4.82
N ASP A 598 -22.97 -13.04 -4.41
CA ASP A 598 -21.65 -12.41 -4.62
C ASP A 598 -20.51 -13.24 -4.03
N ALA A 599 -20.69 -13.81 -2.84
CA ALA A 599 -19.67 -14.62 -2.19
C ALA A 599 -19.43 -15.94 -2.96
N ALA A 600 -20.50 -16.53 -3.51
CA ALA A 600 -20.42 -17.71 -4.35
C ALA A 600 -19.66 -17.42 -5.66
N ILE A 601 -19.98 -16.31 -6.32
CA ILE A 601 -19.31 -15.90 -7.57
C ILE A 601 -17.82 -15.63 -7.33
N ILE A 602 -17.47 -14.94 -6.24
CA ILE A 602 -16.06 -14.70 -5.87
C ILE A 602 -15.33 -16.01 -5.64
N TRP A 603 -15.95 -16.93 -4.89
CA TRP A 603 -15.35 -18.23 -4.62
C TRP A 603 -15.13 -19.04 -5.90
N LEU A 604 -16.15 -19.19 -6.75
CA LEU A 604 -16.05 -19.97 -7.98
C LEU A 604 -15.05 -19.37 -8.99
N ASN A 605 -14.97 -18.04 -9.08
CA ASN A 605 -13.95 -17.38 -9.89
C ASN A 605 -12.54 -17.64 -9.38
N GLU A 606 -12.34 -17.61 -8.06
CA GLU A 606 -11.04 -17.90 -7.45
C GLU A 606 -10.67 -19.39 -7.60
N GLU A 607 -11.64 -20.31 -7.47
CA GLU A 607 -11.44 -21.76 -7.64
C GLU A 607 -10.98 -22.09 -9.06
N TRP A 608 -11.68 -21.56 -10.06
CA TRP A 608 -11.29 -21.70 -11.47
C TRP A 608 -9.91 -21.09 -11.74
N TYR A 609 -9.64 -19.91 -11.21
CA TYR A 609 -8.35 -19.24 -11.39
C TYR A 609 -7.20 -20.06 -10.78
N SER A 610 -7.41 -20.62 -9.58
CA SER A 610 -6.41 -21.48 -8.94
C SER A 610 -6.14 -22.74 -9.75
N GLU A 611 -7.16 -23.44 -10.22
CA GLU A 611 -6.95 -24.66 -11.00
C GLU A 611 -6.36 -24.39 -12.37
N LYS A 612 -6.71 -23.27 -13.01
CA LYS A 612 -6.07 -22.86 -14.28
C LYS A 612 -4.59 -22.52 -14.11
N LEU A 613 -4.22 -21.92 -12.99
CA LEU A 613 -2.81 -21.66 -12.69
C LEU A 613 -2.05 -22.97 -12.43
N LEU A 614 -2.66 -23.93 -11.73
CA LEU A 614 -2.07 -25.26 -11.53
C LEU A 614 -1.95 -26.04 -12.84
N GLN A 615 -3.00 -25.99 -13.68
CA GLN A 615 -2.98 -26.60 -15.01
C GLN A 615 -1.86 -26.02 -15.87
N LYS A 616 -1.67 -24.70 -15.84
CA LYS A 616 -0.56 -24.06 -16.57
C LYS A 616 0.80 -24.53 -16.06
N GLN A 617 0.97 -24.67 -14.74
CA GLN A 617 2.21 -25.22 -14.17
C GLN A 617 2.44 -26.67 -14.64
N ARG A 618 1.43 -27.53 -14.58
CA ARG A 618 1.50 -28.93 -15.08
C ARG A 618 1.84 -28.99 -16.57
N GLN A 619 1.30 -28.08 -17.38
CA GLN A 619 1.64 -27.94 -18.80
C GLN A 619 3.09 -27.49 -19.01
N ASP A 620 3.56 -26.51 -18.23
CA ASP A 620 4.97 -26.06 -18.24
C ASP A 620 5.93 -27.20 -17.81
N ASP A 621 5.46 -28.10 -16.93
CA ASP A 621 6.17 -29.31 -16.47
C ASP A 621 6.07 -30.49 -17.47
N GLY A 622 5.37 -30.31 -18.60
CA GLY A 622 5.29 -31.29 -19.69
C GLY A 622 4.21 -32.36 -19.55
N GLU A 623 3.24 -32.18 -18.65
CA GLU A 623 2.06 -33.07 -18.58
C GLU A 623 1.02 -32.71 -19.66
N ASP A 624 0.48 -33.73 -20.35
CA ASP A 624 -0.66 -33.57 -21.25
C ASP A 624 -1.95 -33.39 -20.43
N VAL A 625 -2.34 -32.13 -20.18
CA VAL A 625 -3.55 -31.79 -19.44
C VAL A 625 -4.64 -31.26 -20.37
N GLU A 626 -5.82 -31.90 -20.36
CA GLU A 626 -7.00 -31.47 -21.14
C GLU A 626 -7.46 -30.07 -20.72
N GLU A 627 -7.87 -29.24 -21.69
CA GLU A 627 -8.24 -27.83 -21.44
C GLU A 627 -9.40 -27.67 -20.43
N ASP A 628 -10.23 -28.68 -20.23
CA ASP A 628 -11.41 -28.65 -19.33
C ASP A 628 -11.22 -29.47 -18.02
N ASP A 629 -10.01 -29.97 -17.75
CA ASP A 629 -9.65 -30.72 -16.53
C ASP A 629 -9.62 -29.82 -15.28
N LEU A 630 -10.81 -29.55 -14.72
CA LEU A 630 -11.04 -28.68 -13.57
C LEU A 630 -11.89 -29.38 -12.49
N PRO A 631 -11.36 -30.41 -11.82
CA PRO A 631 -12.15 -31.29 -10.95
C PRO A 631 -12.79 -30.58 -9.76
N ASN A 632 -12.11 -29.63 -9.11
CA ASN A 632 -12.66 -28.94 -7.94
C ASN A 632 -13.70 -27.91 -8.35
N TYR A 633 -13.41 -27.08 -9.36
CA TYR A 633 -14.32 -26.08 -9.87
C TYR A 633 -15.63 -26.72 -10.34
N TRP A 634 -15.56 -27.80 -11.12
CA TRP A 634 -16.76 -28.50 -11.57
C TRP A 634 -17.52 -29.16 -10.41
N HIS A 635 -16.82 -29.83 -9.48
CA HIS A 635 -17.45 -30.42 -8.31
C HIS A 635 -18.23 -29.39 -7.49
N TRP A 636 -17.60 -28.27 -7.11
CA TRP A 636 -18.22 -27.27 -6.25
C TRP A 636 -19.26 -26.42 -6.97
N THR A 637 -19.08 -26.14 -8.27
CA THR A 637 -20.09 -25.44 -9.08
C THR A 637 -21.37 -26.26 -9.22
N LEU A 638 -21.25 -27.55 -9.58
CA LEU A 638 -22.40 -28.44 -9.71
C LEU A 638 -23.07 -28.69 -8.36
N ARG A 639 -22.29 -28.92 -7.31
CA ARG A 639 -22.81 -29.12 -5.95
C ARG A 639 -23.55 -27.90 -5.42
N LEU A 640 -23.03 -26.69 -5.65
CA LEU A 640 -23.72 -25.46 -5.29
C LEU A 640 -25.05 -25.33 -6.04
N LEU A 641 -25.05 -25.57 -7.35
CA LEU A 641 -26.26 -25.47 -8.17
C LEU A 641 -27.30 -26.52 -7.76
N ASP A 642 -26.89 -27.77 -7.57
CA ASP A 642 -27.75 -28.88 -7.14
C ASP A 642 -28.36 -28.58 -5.75
N MET A 643 -27.62 -27.93 -4.85
CA MET A 643 -28.17 -27.49 -3.55
C MET A 643 -29.10 -26.28 -3.65
N MET A 644 -28.89 -25.38 -4.62
CA MET A 644 -29.75 -24.20 -4.82
C MET A 644 -31.07 -24.55 -5.51
N MET A 645 -31.05 -25.53 -6.42
CA MET A 645 -32.18 -25.92 -7.26
C MET A 645 -33.52 -26.14 -6.52
N PRO A 646 -33.57 -26.87 -5.39
CA PRO A 646 -34.82 -27.09 -4.66
C PRO A 646 -35.44 -25.78 -4.13
N TYR A 647 -34.61 -24.78 -3.81
CA TYR A 647 -35.02 -23.55 -3.13
C TYR A 647 -35.31 -22.37 -4.06
N PHE A 648 -35.23 -22.55 -5.39
CA PHE A 648 -35.58 -21.52 -6.35
C PHE A 648 -37.09 -21.26 -6.38
N ASP A 649 -37.46 -19.99 -6.28
CA ASP A 649 -38.81 -19.45 -6.48
C ASP A 649 -38.87 -18.73 -7.84
N VAL A 650 -40.08 -18.50 -8.38
CA VAL A 650 -40.37 -17.80 -9.66
C VAL A 650 -39.62 -16.46 -9.78
N LYS A 651 -39.36 -15.80 -8.64
CA LYS A 651 -38.70 -14.50 -8.54
C LYS A 651 -37.17 -14.55 -8.63
N ASP A 652 -36.57 -15.73 -8.46
CA ASP A 652 -35.11 -15.89 -8.36
C ASP A 652 -34.40 -15.99 -9.71
N GLY A 653 -35.10 -15.76 -10.82
CA GLY A 653 -34.48 -15.78 -12.15
C GLY A 653 -33.26 -14.86 -12.28
N ARG A 654 -33.25 -13.73 -11.56
CA ARG A 654 -32.09 -12.84 -11.49
C ARG A 654 -30.87 -13.47 -10.84
N VAL A 655 -31.06 -14.30 -9.82
CA VAL A 655 -29.96 -14.98 -9.11
C VAL A 655 -29.31 -16.01 -10.02
N LEU A 656 -30.11 -16.81 -10.73
CA LEU A 656 -29.62 -17.82 -11.68
C LEU A 656 -28.90 -17.17 -12.87
N ILE A 657 -29.49 -16.12 -13.47
CA ILE A 657 -28.85 -15.36 -14.56
C ILE A 657 -27.50 -14.83 -14.10
N ARG A 658 -27.47 -14.19 -12.92
CA ARG A 658 -26.27 -13.57 -12.38
C ARG A 658 -25.17 -14.59 -12.17
N LEU A 659 -25.48 -15.71 -11.50
CA LEU A 659 -24.54 -16.80 -11.26
C LEU A 659 -23.96 -17.32 -12.59
N LEU A 660 -24.81 -17.73 -13.53
CA LEU A 660 -24.36 -18.30 -14.81
C LEU A 660 -23.63 -17.30 -15.70
N SER A 661 -23.93 -16.00 -15.57
CA SER A 661 -23.27 -14.94 -16.33
C SER A 661 -21.88 -14.57 -15.79
N GLU A 662 -21.69 -14.61 -14.47
CA GLU A 662 -20.48 -14.14 -13.81
C GLU A 662 -19.49 -15.28 -13.45
N VAL A 663 -19.89 -16.55 -13.58
CA VAL A 663 -18.96 -17.68 -13.43
C VAL A 663 -18.05 -17.85 -14.66
N PRO A 664 -16.78 -18.25 -14.45
CA PRO A 664 -15.74 -18.24 -15.48
C PRO A 664 -15.89 -19.31 -16.56
N ALA A 665 -16.46 -20.47 -16.24
CA ALA A 665 -16.72 -21.54 -17.21
C ALA A 665 -18.09 -22.21 -16.98
N VAL A 666 -18.75 -22.59 -18.07
CA VAL A 666 -20.06 -23.27 -18.05
C VAL A 666 -19.99 -24.44 -19.01
N ASN A 667 -20.24 -25.65 -18.51
CA ASN A 667 -20.21 -26.88 -19.29
C ASN A 667 -21.63 -27.45 -19.48
N ARG A 668 -21.68 -28.61 -20.16
CA ARG A 668 -22.92 -29.30 -20.48
C ARG A 668 -23.69 -29.75 -19.23
N ALA A 669 -22.99 -30.21 -18.20
CA ALA A 669 -23.61 -30.66 -16.95
C ALA A 669 -24.42 -29.54 -16.26
N ILE A 670 -23.99 -28.28 -16.37
CA ILE A 670 -24.74 -27.13 -15.86
C ILE A 670 -26.03 -26.91 -16.66
N PHE A 671 -26.00 -27.06 -17.98
CA PHE A 671 -27.21 -26.97 -18.81
C PHE A 671 -28.22 -28.08 -18.48
N ASP A 672 -27.75 -29.29 -18.17
CA ASP A 672 -28.65 -30.37 -17.72
C ASP A 672 -29.36 -29.99 -16.41
N ARG A 673 -28.73 -29.23 -15.50
CA ARG A 673 -29.39 -28.68 -14.30
C ARG A 673 -30.39 -27.59 -14.66
N VAL A 674 -30.06 -26.68 -15.58
CA VAL A 674 -30.98 -25.63 -16.06
C VAL A 674 -32.22 -26.25 -16.71
N LYS A 675 -32.05 -27.34 -17.46
CA LYS A 675 -33.12 -28.16 -18.03
C LYS A 675 -33.98 -28.79 -16.95
N LYS A 676 -33.36 -29.40 -15.92
CA LYS A 676 -34.09 -29.95 -14.74
C LYS A 676 -34.91 -28.90 -14.00
N ILE A 677 -34.41 -27.66 -13.87
CA ILE A 677 -35.20 -26.56 -13.28
C ILE A 677 -36.47 -26.29 -14.08
N ALA A 678 -36.43 -26.48 -15.41
CA ALA A 678 -37.57 -26.24 -16.29
C ALA A 678 -38.60 -27.40 -16.33
N GLU A 679 -38.35 -28.51 -15.65
CA GLU A 679 -39.34 -29.59 -15.49
C GLU A 679 -40.56 -29.13 -14.66
N ASP A 680 -40.37 -28.14 -13.79
CA ASP A 680 -41.45 -27.48 -13.06
C ASP A 680 -42.08 -26.37 -13.92
N PRO A 681 -43.39 -26.44 -14.24
CA PRO A 681 -44.09 -25.45 -15.06
C PRO A 681 -43.93 -24.01 -14.59
N GLU A 682 -43.84 -23.77 -13.28
CA GLU A 682 -43.70 -22.41 -12.72
C GLU A 682 -42.29 -21.84 -12.90
N ARG A 683 -41.29 -22.70 -13.13
CA ARG A 683 -39.86 -22.34 -13.21
C ARG A 683 -39.32 -22.29 -14.64
N ILE A 684 -40.11 -22.69 -15.64
CA ILE A 684 -39.75 -22.65 -17.07
C ILE A 684 -39.23 -21.27 -17.49
N LEU A 685 -39.86 -20.20 -17.02
CA LEU A 685 -39.49 -18.83 -17.39
C LEU A 685 -38.11 -18.44 -16.85
N ILE A 686 -37.72 -18.95 -15.68
CA ILE A 686 -36.39 -18.72 -15.10
C ILE A 686 -35.32 -19.34 -16.00
N SER A 687 -35.46 -20.62 -16.33
CA SER A 687 -34.51 -21.34 -17.19
C SER A 687 -34.44 -20.72 -18.59
N THR A 688 -35.59 -20.40 -19.19
CA THR A 688 -35.64 -19.80 -20.53
C THR A 688 -34.97 -18.42 -20.57
N ASN A 689 -35.19 -17.58 -19.55
CA ASN A 689 -34.53 -16.27 -19.47
C ASN A 689 -33.03 -16.39 -19.21
N ALA A 690 -32.59 -17.37 -18.40
CA ALA A 690 -31.18 -17.66 -18.20
C ALA A 690 -30.49 -18.08 -19.51
N LEU A 691 -31.11 -18.99 -20.27
CA LEU A 691 -30.61 -19.40 -21.59
C LEU A 691 -30.56 -18.22 -22.57
N LEU A 692 -31.61 -17.38 -22.61
CA LEU A 692 -31.63 -16.18 -23.46
C LEU A 692 -30.47 -15.24 -23.13
N TYR A 693 -30.20 -15.00 -21.84
CA TYR A 693 -29.11 -14.13 -21.41
C TYR A 693 -27.74 -14.70 -21.83
N LEU A 694 -27.51 -16.00 -21.65
CA LEU A 694 -26.27 -16.66 -22.07
C LEU A 694 -26.07 -16.58 -23.59
N ILE A 695 -27.13 -16.76 -24.38
CA ILE A 695 -27.09 -16.66 -25.84
C ILE A 695 -26.70 -15.24 -26.29
N MET A 696 -27.25 -14.22 -25.63
CA MET A 696 -26.99 -12.81 -25.98
C MET A 696 -25.60 -12.34 -25.56
N PHE A 697 -25.16 -12.66 -24.34
CA PHE A 697 -24.02 -12.01 -23.69
C PHE A 697 -22.79 -12.90 -23.48
N ARG A 698 -22.87 -14.22 -23.72
CA ARG A 698 -21.74 -15.16 -23.53
C ARG A 698 -21.46 -15.99 -24.80
N PRO A 699 -20.78 -15.42 -25.82
CA PRO A 699 -20.53 -16.09 -27.11
C PRO A 699 -19.95 -17.51 -27.03
N PRO A 700 -18.99 -17.85 -26.14
CA PRO A 700 -18.41 -19.20 -26.06
C PRO A 700 -19.41 -20.32 -25.76
N VAL A 701 -20.49 -20.02 -25.04
CA VAL A 701 -21.47 -21.03 -24.59
C VAL A 701 -22.79 -20.92 -25.34
N ARG A 702 -22.88 -20.01 -26.31
CA ARG A 702 -24.10 -19.73 -27.07
C ARG A 702 -24.64 -20.99 -27.72
N GLN A 703 -23.79 -21.78 -28.35
CA GLN A 703 -24.21 -22.99 -29.06
C GLN A 703 -24.83 -24.01 -28.11
N MET A 704 -24.15 -24.29 -26.99
CA MET A 704 -24.64 -25.21 -25.96
C MET A 704 -25.96 -24.75 -25.34
N ALA A 705 -26.15 -23.43 -25.16
CA ALA A 705 -27.39 -22.87 -24.66
C ALA A 705 -28.54 -22.98 -25.69
N ILE A 706 -28.26 -22.84 -26.99
CA ILE A 706 -29.24 -23.08 -28.06
C ILE A 706 -29.60 -24.57 -28.12
N ASP A 707 -28.62 -25.46 -28.01
CA ASP A 707 -28.84 -26.91 -28.01
C ASP A 707 -29.71 -27.33 -26.80
N CYS A 708 -29.43 -26.77 -25.60
CA CYS A 708 -30.26 -26.96 -24.42
C CYS A 708 -31.71 -26.45 -24.64
N ALA A 709 -31.89 -25.31 -25.30
CA ALA A 709 -33.22 -24.78 -25.61
C ALA A 709 -33.98 -25.67 -26.63
N GLU A 710 -33.26 -26.26 -27.58
CA GLU A 710 -33.81 -27.23 -28.54
C GLU A 710 -34.29 -28.51 -27.85
N GLU A 711 -33.50 -29.03 -26.91
CA GLU A 711 -33.91 -30.19 -26.11
C GLU A 711 -35.11 -29.88 -25.23
N MET A 712 -35.14 -28.70 -24.59
CA MET A 712 -36.31 -28.26 -23.83
C MET A 712 -37.56 -28.16 -24.73
N TYR A 713 -37.41 -27.73 -25.98
CA TYR A 713 -38.51 -27.65 -26.94
C TYR A 713 -39.04 -29.03 -27.36
N ARG A 714 -38.16 -30.03 -27.51
CA ARG A 714 -38.50 -31.39 -27.92
C ARG A 714 -39.07 -32.23 -26.77
N GLU A 715 -38.47 -32.15 -25.59
CA GLU A 715 -38.74 -33.09 -24.48
C GLU A 715 -39.81 -32.58 -23.51
N ASN A 716 -40.00 -31.27 -23.39
CA ASN A 716 -40.93 -30.68 -22.42
C ASN A 716 -42.10 -29.95 -23.14
N SER A 717 -43.31 -30.50 -23.00
CA SER A 717 -44.53 -29.94 -23.62
C SER A 717 -44.84 -28.53 -23.12
N ASP A 718 -44.61 -28.28 -21.85
CA ASP A 718 -44.98 -27.02 -21.17
C ASP A 718 -43.97 -25.92 -21.50
N ALA A 719 -42.69 -26.27 -21.69
CA ALA A 719 -41.63 -25.34 -22.08
C ALA A 719 -41.65 -25.00 -23.58
N ARG A 720 -42.39 -25.75 -24.41
CA ARG A 720 -42.41 -25.63 -25.88
C ARG A 720 -42.70 -24.20 -26.35
N SER A 721 -43.69 -23.53 -25.77
CA SER A 721 -44.07 -22.15 -26.16
C SER A 721 -42.96 -21.13 -25.85
N ALA A 722 -42.30 -21.26 -24.70
CA ALA A 722 -41.22 -20.37 -24.28
C ALA A 722 -39.93 -20.62 -25.09
N ALA A 723 -39.56 -21.88 -25.29
CA ALA A 723 -38.41 -22.29 -26.08
C ALA A 723 -38.58 -21.95 -27.58
N LYS A 724 -39.79 -22.08 -28.14
CA LYS A 724 -40.10 -21.72 -29.54
C LYS A 724 -39.77 -20.26 -29.84
N LYS A 725 -40.06 -19.33 -28.93
CA LYS A 725 -39.74 -17.89 -29.10
C LYS A 725 -38.23 -17.66 -29.20
N LEU A 726 -37.45 -18.47 -28.47
CA LEU A 726 -36.00 -18.39 -28.44
C LEU A 726 -35.39 -19.00 -29.71
N LEU A 727 -35.85 -20.20 -30.09
CA LEU A 727 -35.39 -20.92 -31.29
C LEU A 727 -35.79 -20.21 -32.59
N ALA A 728 -36.99 -19.61 -32.68
CA ALA A 728 -37.41 -18.88 -33.87
C ALA A 728 -36.44 -17.75 -34.26
N LYS A 729 -35.73 -17.17 -33.29
CA LYS A 729 -34.75 -16.10 -33.52
C LYS A 729 -33.34 -16.60 -33.81
N TRP A 730 -32.92 -17.70 -33.16
CA TRP A 730 -31.52 -18.13 -33.15
C TRP A 730 -31.26 -19.47 -33.87
N ARG A 731 -32.29 -20.27 -34.11
CA ARG A 731 -32.27 -21.53 -34.89
C ARG A 731 -33.65 -21.83 -35.51
N PRO A 732 -34.11 -21.06 -36.51
CA PRO A 732 -35.47 -21.14 -37.06
C PRO A 732 -35.79 -22.50 -37.73
N GLY A 733 -34.78 -23.16 -38.32
CA GLY A 733 -34.98 -24.44 -39.03
C GLY A 733 -35.52 -25.58 -38.17
N VAL A 734 -35.30 -25.57 -36.85
CA VAL A 734 -35.85 -26.59 -35.93
C VAL A 734 -37.34 -26.36 -35.68
N VAL A 735 -37.78 -25.10 -35.67
CA VAL A 735 -39.19 -24.72 -35.50
C VAL A 735 -39.99 -25.03 -36.77
N GLU A 736 -39.38 -24.81 -37.95
CA GLU A 736 -39.96 -25.15 -39.25
C GLU A 736 -40.09 -26.66 -39.46
N GLN A 737 -39.07 -27.45 -39.08
CA GLN A 737 -39.14 -28.92 -39.13
C GLN A 737 -40.19 -29.51 -38.18
N ALA A 738 -40.36 -28.95 -36.97
CA ALA A 738 -41.39 -29.39 -36.04
C ALA A 738 -42.81 -29.02 -36.53
N GLY A 739 -42.97 -27.83 -37.13
CA GLY A 739 -44.23 -27.42 -37.75
C GLY A 739 -44.62 -28.24 -38.98
N ALA A 740 -43.64 -28.75 -39.73
CA ALA A 740 -43.86 -29.67 -40.86
C ALA A 740 -44.13 -31.12 -40.44
N ALA A 741 -43.84 -31.50 -39.19
CA ALA A 741 -44.14 -32.81 -38.62
C ALA A 741 -45.49 -32.83 -37.85
N GLU A 742 -46.01 -31.66 -37.45
CA GLU A 742 -47.33 -31.49 -36.81
C GLU A 742 -48.46 -31.17 -37.83
N ALA A 743 -48.13 -30.91 -39.10
CA ALA A 743 -49.06 -30.74 -40.23
C ALA A 743 -49.13 -32.02 -41.07
#